data_AF-A0A0C9PMX2-F1
#
_entry.id   AF-A0A0C9PMX2-F1
#
_cell.length_a   1.000
_cell.length_b   1.000
_cell.length_c   1.000
_cell.angle_alpha   90.00
_cell.angle_beta   90.00
_cell.angle_gamma   90.00
#
_symmetry.space_group_name_H-M   'P 1'
#
loop_
_entity.id
_entity.type
_entity.pdbx_description
1 polymer ?
#
loop_
_entity_poly.entity_id
_entity_poly.type
_entity_poly.pdbx_seq_one_letter_code
_entity_poly.pdbx_strand_id
1 'polypeptide(L)'
;MTLYFDIRVQNPETASINTIATWHNNYPLLAVAAYSQDRGGFVNIYDDQGEPIPDGESSGHSVAQVTAVSWHPEKRWLVAGWESGEIRIWLGDTATGQFNLTVTPHKDPISLLEWSQHGGRLVSADTRGSIVGWKIDTRGQLFIVFHHELNEKFTQITFKISPPKAGVDLSDLARAAVAGDERALDLFSTWRPRTAAPSAVNVQKDNLTFYIGSSSGTIYYVDSQGQCMEVLNTGGLTLHCLLHHPTRDSVVIMTEGLTIGHFQSESTTGRLTELSRVKLSGKSDFSRTGPAFCWVGANSLAILTGELSVRCWDLFTGDTYVLAPADSTTGNLATPQEIYTSLSFCMSNETLAAGTNLGAIHLWRKKNASITDEYGWPTVPKSCSVHGTVKQLTWGGNLLRNPLLAVNCITNVFILHQQPMCAVYNEGTSASQIAPMQILVETENKNFILKTDLQVQVLAVNRDFVAVSSCRQVAVYRINRDAKLNSTVVGSFSCDNEKILIYENTLVILTPTVIQLRSIDGSLIQSLPTLPEEGEPITMELTDQYLTVASLNGILKIWDIGKREAKLHTRAMTTYEVINDFAEIIEARCNSDCRCVSITVAMSNLLPSSILYIWDIEGDQIHEFDFAKLNEAPDTEGATVKSKGRLPTAHCWDTSDPRVLICRAQKIESKETKNSSKPNFSSNDDTSVILVSMFATPDHGIAVQDIRPVKDASTRLLGVQSPDIILLSPEMAAGEGSKVTRLLMREFEELGEYDEATKRAIMDFSFHISMSNMDEAFKSIKSIKNEAVWKSLAKMCVKTKQLDMAVLCLGHMKHVRGARAIREAINDSSLKLEAKVGILAVELGLYADAEKLFREANRLDFLGSLLEASNKYPEAILLATNENKIREKLSYYNYGRALEQEGNMDKAIEMYSNADCHRFEVPRMLLNRPRELQGFLANSDDPVIKKLACSVRRVNR
;
A
#
# COMPACT_ATOMS: atom_id res chain seq x y z
N MET A 1 -1.56 -0.20 6.29
CA MET A 1 -1.33 -1.25 7.29
C MET A 1 -2.33 -2.38 7.10
N THR A 2 -1.92 -3.64 7.26
CA THR A 2 -2.81 -4.81 7.12
C THR A 2 -2.76 -5.65 8.40
N LEU A 3 -3.91 -6.02 8.93
CA LEU A 3 -4.05 -7.01 10.00
C LEU A 3 -4.32 -8.38 9.36
N TYR A 4 -3.87 -9.45 10.03
CA TYR A 4 -4.32 -10.80 9.73
C TYR A 4 -5.35 -11.20 10.77
N PHE A 5 -6.54 -11.59 10.32
CA PHE A 5 -7.61 -12.07 11.18
C PHE A 5 -7.66 -13.58 11.14
N ASP A 6 -7.60 -14.23 12.30
CA ASP A 6 -7.87 -15.64 12.46
C ASP A 6 -9.36 -15.86 12.66
N ILE A 7 -10.01 -16.41 11.63
CA ILE A 7 -11.40 -16.85 11.72
C ILE A 7 -11.38 -18.34 12.01
N ARG A 8 -11.87 -18.74 13.18
CA ARG A 8 -12.05 -20.15 13.49
C ARG A 8 -13.23 -20.69 12.69
N VAL A 9 -12.98 -21.73 11.89
CA VAL A 9 -14.02 -22.43 11.14
C VAL A 9 -15.04 -23.01 12.11
N GLN A 10 -16.32 -22.71 11.89
CA GLN A 10 -17.41 -23.19 12.72
C GLN A 10 -17.69 -24.66 12.42
N ASN A 11 -17.01 -25.55 13.15
CA ASN A 11 -17.32 -26.97 13.05
C ASN A 11 -18.58 -27.28 13.87
N PRO A 12 -19.65 -27.84 13.27
CA PRO A 12 -20.83 -28.28 14.01
C PRO A 12 -20.48 -29.31 15.11
N GLU A 13 -19.39 -30.06 14.94
CA GLU A 13 -18.93 -31.08 15.89
C GLU A 13 -17.67 -30.64 16.65
N THR A 14 -17.82 -30.46 17.96
CA THR A 14 -16.78 -29.92 18.86
C THR A 14 -15.66 -30.91 19.23
N ALA A 15 -15.85 -32.21 19.00
CA ALA A 15 -14.93 -33.29 19.39
C ALA A 15 -14.33 -34.04 18.19
N SER A 16 -14.11 -33.36 17.07
CA SER A 16 -13.55 -33.96 15.85
C SER A 16 -12.05 -33.67 15.68
N ILE A 17 -11.34 -34.58 15.01
CA ILE A 17 -9.93 -34.46 14.65
C ILE A 17 -9.84 -34.16 13.17
N ASN A 18 -9.21 -33.05 12.81
CA ASN A 18 -9.07 -32.64 11.41
C ASN A 18 -7.94 -33.42 10.72
N THR A 19 -8.26 -34.04 9.58
CA THR A 19 -7.29 -34.81 8.81
C THR A 19 -6.64 -33.97 7.72
N ILE A 20 -7.43 -33.32 6.85
CA ILE A 20 -6.97 -32.61 5.65
C ILE A 20 -7.78 -31.32 5.47
N ALA A 21 -7.12 -30.23 5.07
CA ALA A 21 -7.81 -29.00 4.66
C ALA A 21 -7.27 -28.51 3.30
N THR A 22 -8.16 -28.29 2.33
CA THR A 22 -7.77 -27.90 0.97
C THR A 22 -8.74 -26.87 0.38
N TRP A 23 -8.18 -25.86 -0.29
CA TRP A 23 -8.94 -24.81 -0.96
C TRP A 23 -9.22 -25.17 -2.41
N HIS A 24 -10.36 -24.69 -2.91
CA HIS A 24 -10.58 -24.63 -4.34
C HIS A 24 -9.68 -23.54 -4.97
N ASN A 25 -9.13 -23.80 -6.16
CA ASN A 25 -8.21 -22.88 -6.84
C ASN A 25 -8.88 -21.54 -7.21
N ASN A 26 -10.10 -21.59 -7.76
CA ASN A 26 -10.82 -20.43 -8.30
C ASN A 26 -11.95 -19.86 -7.41
N TYR A 27 -12.46 -20.62 -6.44
CA TYR A 27 -13.58 -20.21 -5.61
C TYR A 27 -13.16 -20.17 -4.13
N PRO A 28 -13.73 -19.27 -3.31
CA PRO A 28 -13.47 -19.19 -1.86
C PRO A 28 -14.17 -20.34 -1.11
N LEU A 29 -13.85 -21.59 -1.45
CA LEU A 29 -14.41 -22.78 -0.83
C LEU A 29 -13.28 -23.61 -0.20
N LEU A 30 -13.43 -23.88 1.09
CA LEU A 30 -12.50 -24.69 1.88
C LEU A 30 -13.14 -26.03 2.21
N ALA A 31 -12.56 -27.14 1.75
CA ALA A 31 -12.93 -28.46 2.20
C ALA A 31 -12.09 -28.86 3.41
N VAL A 32 -12.76 -29.30 4.48
CA VAL A 32 -12.12 -29.87 5.67
C VAL A 32 -12.63 -31.29 5.85
N ALA A 33 -11.71 -32.25 5.85
CA ALA A 33 -11.97 -33.61 6.25
C ALA A 33 -11.67 -33.78 7.75
N ALA A 34 -12.58 -34.42 8.46
CA ALA A 34 -12.48 -34.64 9.91
C ALA A 34 -12.96 -36.05 10.29
N TYR A 35 -12.54 -36.48 11.48
CA TYR A 35 -12.96 -37.74 12.09
C TYR A 35 -13.50 -37.48 13.49
N SER A 36 -14.70 -37.99 13.76
CA SER A 36 -15.35 -37.93 15.07
C SER A 36 -15.64 -39.34 15.55
N GLN A 37 -15.55 -39.59 16.86
CA GLN A 37 -15.84 -40.93 17.39
C GLN A 37 -17.31 -41.33 17.22
N ASP A 38 -18.22 -40.35 17.23
CA ASP A 38 -19.67 -40.60 17.18
C ASP A 38 -20.17 -40.78 15.73
N ARG A 39 -19.62 -40.00 14.80
CA ARG A 39 -20.05 -39.97 13.39
C ARG A 39 -19.12 -40.73 12.45
N GLY A 40 -17.88 -41.00 12.87
CA GLY A 40 -16.81 -41.50 12.03
C GLY A 40 -16.20 -40.41 11.14
N GLY A 41 -15.72 -40.76 9.95
CA GLY A 41 -15.12 -39.81 9.01
C GLY A 41 -16.16 -39.01 8.23
N PHE A 42 -15.91 -37.72 8.00
CA PHE A 42 -16.74 -36.86 7.16
C PHE A 42 -15.93 -35.71 6.52
N VAL A 43 -16.51 -35.08 5.51
CA VAL A 43 -16.00 -33.87 4.84
C VAL A 43 -17.07 -32.79 4.89
N ASN A 44 -16.67 -31.60 5.32
CA ASN A 44 -17.50 -30.39 5.28
C ASN A 44 -16.84 -29.33 4.41
N ILE A 45 -17.67 -28.58 3.69
CA ILE A 45 -17.23 -27.46 2.85
C ILE A 45 -17.65 -26.17 3.55
N TYR A 46 -16.71 -25.25 3.66
CA TYR A 46 -16.86 -23.95 4.29
C TYR A 46 -16.65 -22.84 3.28
N ASP A 47 -17.28 -21.71 3.54
CA ASP A 47 -16.99 -20.47 2.83
C ASP A 47 -15.72 -19.78 3.36
N ASP A 48 -15.39 -18.61 2.81
CA ASP A 48 -14.28 -17.77 3.25
C ASP A 48 -14.42 -17.34 4.72
N GLN A 49 -15.63 -17.10 5.22
CA GLN A 49 -15.88 -16.71 6.61
C GLN A 49 -15.90 -17.90 7.59
N GLY A 50 -15.60 -19.11 7.12
CA GLY A 50 -15.53 -20.30 7.96
C GLY A 50 -16.90 -20.85 8.38
N GLU A 51 -17.98 -20.43 7.72
CA GLU A 51 -19.33 -20.97 7.92
C GLU A 51 -19.55 -22.17 6.97
N PRO A 52 -20.22 -23.23 7.42
CA PRO A 52 -20.53 -24.38 6.57
C PRO A 52 -21.54 -23.98 5.49
N ILE A 53 -21.28 -24.36 4.23
CA ILE A 53 -22.23 -24.08 3.15
C ILE A 53 -23.45 -25.02 3.25
N PRO A 54 -24.65 -24.57 2.85
CA PRO A 54 -25.81 -25.45 2.71
C PRO A 54 -25.47 -26.60 1.74
N ASP A 55 -25.82 -27.83 2.11
CA ASP A 55 -25.53 -29.05 1.35
C ASP A 55 -24.04 -29.33 1.07
N GLY A 56 -23.12 -28.71 1.82
CA GLY A 56 -21.66 -28.97 1.73
C GLY A 56 -21.16 -30.11 2.60
N GLU A 57 -22.07 -30.83 3.25
CA GLU A 57 -21.78 -31.83 4.27
C GLU A 57 -21.91 -33.25 3.72
N SER A 58 -20.86 -34.05 3.88
CA SER A 58 -20.90 -35.47 3.50
C SER A 58 -21.65 -36.30 4.54
N SER A 59 -22.33 -37.35 4.10
CA SER A 59 -22.78 -38.42 4.99
C SER A 59 -21.57 -39.06 5.67
N GLY A 60 -21.56 -39.07 7.01
CA GLY A 60 -20.47 -39.66 7.78
C GLY A 60 -20.30 -41.15 7.49
N HIS A 61 -19.06 -41.63 7.48
CA HIS A 61 -18.78 -43.06 7.43
C HIS A 61 -18.36 -43.53 8.83
N SER A 62 -19.19 -44.36 9.46
CA SER A 62 -19.07 -44.78 10.86
C SER A 62 -17.80 -45.56 11.25
N VAL A 63 -16.96 -45.95 10.29
CA VAL A 63 -15.82 -46.87 10.52
C VAL A 63 -14.56 -46.42 9.75
N ALA A 64 -14.72 -45.76 8.60
CA ALA A 64 -13.60 -45.33 7.76
C ALA A 64 -13.38 -43.83 7.89
N GLN A 65 -12.11 -43.41 7.94
CA GLN A 65 -11.75 -42.00 7.86
C GLN A 65 -11.50 -41.57 6.40
N VAL A 66 -11.54 -40.27 6.17
CA VAL A 66 -11.19 -39.66 4.87
C VAL A 66 -9.67 -39.51 4.81
N THR A 67 -9.06 -40.09 3.78
CA THR A 67 -7.60 -40.20 3.64
C THR A 67 -7.03 -39.32 2.53
N ALA A 68 -7.83 -38.91 1.55
CA ALA A 68 -7.42 -38.02 0.48
C ALA A 68 -8.59 -37.13 0.01
N VAL A 69 -8.32 -35.88 -0.32
CA VAL A 69 -9.32 -34.93 -0.83
C VAL A 69 -8.71 -34.08 -1.94
N SER A 70 -9.41 -33.89 -3.06
CA SER A 70 -8.94 -33.04 -4.15
C SER A 70 -10.08 -32.32 -4.86
N TRP A 71 -9.91 -31.01 -5.05
CA TRP A 71 -10.81 -30.16 -5.83
C TRP A 71 -10.52 -30.30 -7.32
N HIS A 72 -11.56 -30.30 -8.14
CA HIS A 72 -11.39 -30.07 -9.56
C HIS A 72 -10.81 -28.65 -9.76
N PRO A 73 -9.83 -28.45 -10.66
CA PRO A 73 -9.14 -27.16 -10.80
C PRO A 73 -9.99 -25.99 -11.31
N GLU A 74 -11.21 -26.26 -11.80
CA GLU A 74 -12.03 -25.29 -12.54
C GLU A 74 -13.47 -25.28 -12.05
N LYS A 75 -14.10 -26.46 -11.94
CA LYS A 75 -15.49 -26.64 -11.51
C LYS A 75 -15.58 -26.85 -10.00
N ARG A 76 -16.73 -26.51 -9.40
CA ARG A 76 -17.04 -26.68 -7.96
C ARG A 76 -17.28 -28.15 -7.58
N TRP A 77 -16.35 -29.03 -7.92
CA TRP A 77 -16.44 -30.46 -7.67
C TRP A 77 -15.32 -30.90 -6.73
N LEU A 78 -15.69 -31.68 -5.71
CA LEU A 78 -14.76 -32.20 -4.72
C LEU A 78 -14.80 -33.72 -4.75
N VAL A 79 -13.63 -34.36 -4.73
CA VAL A 79 -13.53 -35.81 -4.62
C VAL A 79 -12.84 -36.17 -3.31
N ALA A 80 -13.46 -37.07 -2.56
CA ALA A 80 -12.95 -37.59 -1.28
C ALA A 80 -12.72 -39.10 -1.39
N GLY A 81 -11.50 -39.53 -1.09
CA GLY A 81 -11.10 -40.93 -0.96
C GLY A 81 -11.11 -41.37 0.50
N TRP A 82 -11.58 -42.59 0.74
CA TRP A 82 -11.78 -43.14 2.08
C TRP A 82 -10.82 -44.29 2.38
N GLU A 83 -10.64 -44.56 3.68
CA GLU A 83 -9.88 -45.71 4.17
C GLU A 83 -10.47 -47.06 3.72
N SER A 84 -11.77 -47.10 3.44
CA SER A 84 -12.46 -48.29 2.91
C SER A 84 -12.17 -48.58 1.43
N GLY A 85 -11.50 -47.67 0.71
CA GLY A 85 -11.33 -47.74 -0.75
C GLY A 85 -12.46 -47.08 -1.54
N GLU A 86 -13.49 -46.55 -0.85
CA GLU A 86 -14.56 -45.78 -1.46
C GLU A 86 -14.05 -44.44 -2.00
N ILE A 87 -14.65 -43.99 -3.10
CA ILE A 87 -14.49 -42.62 -3.61
C ILE A 87 -15.87 -41.97 -3.66
N ARG A 88 -15.99 -40.80 -3.04
CA ARG A 88 -17.22 -40.00 -3.04
C ARG A 88 -16.98 -38.64 -3.70
N ILE A 89 -17.95 -38.17 -4.47
CA ILE A 89 -17.86 -36.94 -5.24
C ILE A 89 -18.98 -36.00 -4.84
N TRP A 90 -18.63 -34.77 -4.50
CA TRP A 90 -19.58 -33.68 -4.31
C TRP A 90 -19.64 -32.80 -5.56
N LEU A 91 -20.86 -32.52 -6.01
CA LEU A 91 -21.15 -31.71 -7.20
C LEU A 91 -21.88 -30.43 -6.76
N GLY A 92 -21.12 -29.36 -6.49
CA GLY A 92 -21.65 -28.11 -5.94
C GLY A 92 -22.64 -27.36 -6.84
N ASP A 93 -22.68 -27.67 -8.13
CA ASP A 93 -23.58 -27.01 -9.09
C ASP A 93 -24.97 -27.68 -9.19
N THR A 94 -25.23 -28.75 -8.42
CA THR A 94 -26.48 -29.52 -8.48
C THR A 94 -27.34 -29.29 -7.25
N ALA A 95 -28.66 -29.10 -7.45
CA ALA A 95 -29.64 -28.85 -6.39
C ALA A 95 -29.75 -29.94 -5.32
N THR A 96 -29.12 -31.10 -5.53
CA THR A 96 -29.09 -32.20 -4.57
C THR A 96 -27.95 -32.10 -3.57
N GLY A 97 -26.85 -31.40 -3.89
CA GLY A 97 -25.68 -31.16 -3.02
C GLY A 97 -25.03 -32.37 -2.32
N GLN A 98 -25.48 -33.60 -2.58
CA GLN A 98 -25.00 -34.79 -1.86
C GLN A 98 -23.71 -35.36 -2.46
N PHE A 99 -22.92 -35.98 -1.60
CA PHE A 99 -21.75 -36.76 -1.99
C PHE A 99 -22.18 -38.09 -2.62
N ASN A 100 -21.96 -38.23 -3.93
CA ASN A 100 -22.26 -39.44 -4.69
C ASN A 100 -21.14 -40.48 -4.55
N LEU A 101 -21.51 -41.70 -4.17
CA LEU A 101 -20.59 -42.84 -4.14
C LEU A 101 -20.27 -43.33 -5.56
N THR A 102 -18.99 -43.47 -5.87
CA THR A 102 -18.51 -44.03 -7.14
C THR A 102 -18.05 -45.47 -6.92
N VAL A 103 -18.36 -46.36 -7.87
CA VAL A 103 -17.87 -47.75 -7.84
C VAL A 103 -16.38 -47.76 -8.18
N THR A 104 -15.56 -48.29 -7.27
CA THR A 104 -14.10 -48.34 -7.40
C THR A 104 -13.58 -49.78 -7.41
N PRO A 105 -12.45 -50.05 -8.11
CA PRO A 105 -11.75 -51.33 -8.01
C PRO A 105 -10.85 -51.41 -6.76
N HIS A 106 -10.67 -50.29 -6.05
CA HIS A 106 -9.86 -50.20 -4.83
C HIS A 106 -10.49 -51.02 -3.70
N LYS A 107 -9.65 -51.79 -3.00
CA LYS A 107 -10.04 -52.62 -1.85
C LYS A 107 -9.33 -52.23 -0.56
N ASP A 108 -8.41 -51.28 -0.66
CA ASP A 108 -7.53 -50.84 0.40
C ASP A 108 -7.57 -49.29 0.47
N PRO A 109 -7.08 -48.70 1.58
CA PRO A 109 -7.15 -47.25 1.79
C PRO A 109 -6.61 -46.45 0.61
N ILE A 110 -7.40 -45.49 0.13
CA ILE A 110 -6.94 -44.53 -0.88
C ILE A 110 -5.84 -43.68 -0.25
N SER A 111 -4.66 -43.66 -0.86
CA SER A 111 -3.50 -42.92 -0.36
C SER A 111 -3.26 -41.61 -1.10
N LEU A 112 -3.55 -41.56 -2.40
CA LEU A 112 -3.30 -40.40 -3.26
C LEU A 112 -4.51 -40.13 -4.16
N LEU A 113 -4.80 -38.85 -4.38
CA LEU A 113 -5.89 -38.39 -5.23
C LEU A 113 -5.52 -37.04 -5.85
N GLU A 114 -5.32 -37.00 -7.17
CA GLU A 114 -4.81 -35.80 -7.86
C GLU A 114 -5.47 -35.61 -9.23
N TRP A 115 -5.80 -34.36 -9.54
CA TRP A 115 -6.35 -33.95 -10.83
C TRP A 115 -5.24 -33.47 -11.78
N SER A 116 -5.46 -33.68 -13.07
CA SER A 116 -4.69 -32.99 -14.11
C SER A 116 -4.91 -31.48 -14.07
N GLN A 117 -4.00 -30.72 -14.68
CA GLN A 117 -3.96 -29.25 -14.64
C GLN A 117 -5.31 -28.58 -14.97
N HIS A 118 -6.06 -29.13 -15.94
CA HIS A 118 -7.38 -28.64 -16.33
C HIS A 118 -8.54 -29.59 -15.96
N GLY A 119 -8.28 -30.63 -15.17
CA GLY A 119 -9.31 -31.53 -14.63
C GLY A 119 -9.85 -32.56 -15.63
N GLY A 120 -9.19 -32.76 -16.78
CA GLY A 120 -9.57 -33.79 -17.75
C GLY A 120 -9.36 -35.23 -17.26
N ARG A 121 -8.51 -35.45 -16.25
CA ARG A 121 -8.25 -36.75 -15.64
C ARG A 121 -8.05 -36.62 -14.14
N LEU A 122 -8.67 -37.53 -13.39
CA LEU A 122 -8.37 -37.76 -11.97
C LEU A 122 -7.57 -39.05 -11.85
N VAL A 123 -6.55 -39.09 -11.00
CA VAL A 123 -5.83 -40.33 -10.65
C VAL A 123 -6.05 -40.62 -9.17
N SER A 124 -6.43 -41.86 -8.87
CA SER A 124 -6.45 -42.37 -7.50
C SER A 124 -5.46 -43.52 -7.36
N ALA A 125 -4.81 -43.60 -6.20
CA ALA A 125 -3.95 -44.72 -5.86
C ALA A 125 -4.22 -45.20 -4.43
N ASP A 126 -4.17 -46.52 -4.20
CA ASP A 126 -4.33 -47.10 -2.87
C ASP A 126 -2.99 -47.52 -2.24
N THR A 127 -3.05 -47.89 -0.96
CA THR A 127 -1.88 -48.31 -0.17
C THR A 127 -1.26 -49.64 -0.61
N ARG A 128 -1.98 -50.47 -1.37
CA ARG A 128 -1.45 -51.73 -1.94
C ARG A 128 -0.84 -51.57 -3.32
N GLY A 129 -0.91 -50.38 -3.92
CA GLY A 129 -0.27 -50.09 -5.20
C GLY A 129 -1.17 -50.26 -6.42
N SER A 130 -2.49 -50.23 -6.23
CA SER A 130 -3.44 -50.07 -7.34
C SER A 130 -3.50 -48.61 -7.77
N ILE A 131 -3.37 -48.34 -9.06
CA ILE A 131 -3.52 -47.00 -9.66
C ILE A 131 -4.69 -47.05 -10.64
N VAL A 132 -5.61 -46.09 -10.51
CA VAL A 132 -6.76 -45.96 -11.41
C VAL A 132 -6.81 -44.56 -11.98
N GLY A 133 -6.90 -44.48 -13.30
CA GLY A 133 -7.15 -43.24 -14.02
C GLY A 133 -8.63 -43.10 -14.34
N TRP A 134 -9.20 -41.96 -14.00
CA TRP A 134 -10.62 -41.65 -14.17
C TRP A 134 -10.82 -40.51 -15.17
N LYS A 135 -11.88 -40.63 -15.97
CA LYS A 135 -12.43 -39.55 -16.77
C LYS A 135 -13.79 -39.16 -16.18
N ILE A 136 -14.01 -37.86 -16.02
CA ILE A 136 -15.30 -37.34 -15.53
C ILE A 136 -16.17 -36.87 -16.70
N ASP A 137 -17.45 -37.23 -16.68
CA ASP A 137 -18.44 -36.75 -17.65
C ASP A 137 -19.04 -35.40 -17.20
N THR A 138 -19.79 -34.73 -18.09
CA THR A 138 -20.47 -33.45 -17.79
C THR A 138 -21.45 -33.56 -16.62
N ARG A 139 -21.94 -34.76 -16.33
CA ARG A 139 -22.83 -35.08 -15.20
C ARG A 139 -22.09 -35.41 -13.89
N GLY A 140 -20.76 -35.32 -13.87
CA GLY A 140 -19.96 -35.58 -12.67
C GLY A 140 -19.73 -37.06 -12.35
N GLN A 141 -20.01 -37.98 -13.29
CA GLN A 141 -19.75 -39.41 -13.12
C GLN A 141 -18.32 -39.75 -13.54
N LEU A 142 -17.61 -40.55 -12.72
CA LEU A 142 -16.27 -41.03 -13.03
C LEU A 142 -16.31 -42.37 -13.77
N PHE A 143 -15.54 -42.46 -14.86
CA PHE A 143 -15.34 -43.66 -15.66
C PHE A 143 -13.87 -44.06 -15.63
N ILE A 144 -13.59 -45.34 -15.45
CA ILE A 144 -12.23 -45.87 -15.47
C ILE A 144 -11.69 -45.83 -16.90
N VAL A 145 -10.51 -45.22 -17.07
CA VAL A 145 -9.75 -45.16 -18.32
C VAL A 145 -8.68 -46.25 -18.34
N PHE A 146 -7.98 -46.42 -17.22
CA PHE A 146 -6.98 -47.47 -17.04
C PHE A 146 -6.92 -47.88 -15.57
N HIS A 147 -6.41 -49.09 -15.32
CA HIS A 147 -6.18 -49.64 -13.99
C HIS A 147 -4.90 -50.49 -14.03
N HIS A 148 -3.98 -50.24 -13.10
CA HIS A 148 -2.72 -50.98 -12.94
C HIS A 148 -2.54 -51.43 -11.49
N GLU A 149 -2.00 -52.62 -11.28
CA GLU A 149 -1.62 -53.14 -9.96
C GLU A 149 -0.10 -53.32 -9.91
N LEU A 150 0.58 -52.41 -9.21
CA LEU A 150 2.05 -52.40 -9.13
C LEU A 150 2.59 -52.97 -7.82
N ASN A 151 1.72 -53.30 -6.85
CA ASN A 151 2.06 -53.92 -5.57
C ASN A 151 3.10 -53.14 -4.72
N GLU A 152 3.21 -51.83 -4.93
CA GLU A 152 4.08 -50.94 -4.16
C GLU A 152 3.26 -49.80 -3.54
N LYS A 153 3.65 -49.32 -2.36
CA LYS A 153 3.03 -48.14 -1.77
C LYS A 153 3.53 -46.87 -2.45
N PHE A 154 2.62 -46.01 -2.88
CA PHE A 154 2.98 -44.73 -3.50
C PHE A 154 3.11 -43.59 -2.48
N THR A 155 3.98 -42.63 -2.80
CA THR A 155 4.25 -41.47 -1.96
C THR A 155 3.70 -40.18 -2.54
N GLN A 156 3.81 -39.97 -3.87
CA GLN A 156 3.35 -38.75 -4.52
C GLN A 156 3.06 -38.97 -6.03
N ILE A 157 2.08 -38.25 -6.55
CA ILE A 157 1.79 -38.09 -7.98
C ILE A 157 2.20 -36.66 -8.39
N THR A 158 2.65 -36.47 -9.63
CA THR A 158 2.80 -35.12 -10.19
C THR A 158 2.49 -35.13 -11.68
N PHE A 159 1.51 -34.31 -12.08
CA PHE A 159 1.20 -34.12 -13.49
C PHE A 159 2.24 -33.26 -14.20
N LYS A 160 2.49 -33.57 -15.47
CA LYS A 160 3.33 -32.74 -16.33
C LYS A 160 2.58 -31.46 -16.70
N ILE A 161 3.05 -30.32 -16.17
CA ILE A 161 2.43 -29.02 -16.38
C ILE A 161 2.79 -28.50 -17.78
N SER A 162 1.78 -28.15 -18.58
CA SER A 162 2.02 -27.46 -19.84
C SER A 162 2.24 -25.97 -19.55
N PRO A 163 3.35 -25.36 -20.02
CA PRO A 163 3.56 -23.94 -19.80
C PRO A 163 2.44 -23.15 -20.49
N PRO A 164 1.87 -22.12 -19.84
CA PRO A 164 0.94 -21.23 -20.52
C PRO A 164 1.70 -20.62 -21.70
N LYS A 165 1.22 -20.86 -22.93
CA LYS A 165 1.76 -20.17 -24.10
C LYS A 165 1.68 -18.67 -23.83
N ALA A 166 2.79 -17.96 -24.03
CA ALA A 166 2.78 -16.49 -24.06
C ALA A 166 1.62 -16.05 -24.96
N GLY A 167 0.85 -15.06 -24.48
CA GLY A 167 -0.44 -14.65 -25.06
C GLY A 167 -0.40 -14.69 -26.59
N VAL A 168 -1.43 -15.32 -27.17
CA VAL A 168 -1.58 -15.40 -28.62
C VAL A 168 -1.42 -14.00 -29.20
N ASP A 169 -0.47 -13.84 -30.13
CA ASP A 169 -0.20 -12.58 -30.80
C ASP A 169 -1.50 -12.02 -31.36
N LEU A 170 -1.93 -10.87 -30.84
CA LEU A 170 -3.19 -10.20 -31.20
C LEU A 170 -3.29 -9.97 -32.72
N SER A 171 -2.12 -9.84 -33.37
CA SER A 171 -1.97 -9.64 -34.81
C SER A 171 -2.33 -10.87 -35.66
N ASP A 172 -2.05 -12.09 -35.17
CA ASP A 172 -2.37 -13.33 -35.87
C ASP A 172 -3.84 -13.73 -35.64
N LEU A 173 -4.37 -13.46 -34.45
CA LEU A 173 -5.79 -13.68 -34.15
C LEU A 173 -6.69 -12.68 -34.92
N ALA A 174 -6.28 -11.41 -35.01
CA ALA A 174 -6.96 -10.40 -35.82
C ALA A 174 -6.91 -10.74 -37.31
N ARG A 175 -5.77 -11.26 -37.80
CA ARG A 175 -5.65 -11.71 -39.20
C ARG A 175 -6.55 -12.91 -39.49
N ALA A 176 -6.67 -13.86 -38.55
CA ALA A 176 -7.57 -15.01 -38.66
C ALA A 176 -9.06 -14.62 -38.61
N ALA A 177 -9.42 -13.65 -37.77
CA ALA A 177 -10.79 -13.12 -37.69
C ALA A 177 -11.19 -12.37 -38.98
N VAL A 178 -10.30 -11.54 -39.53
CA VAL A 178 -10.50 -10.85 -40.83
C VAL A 178 -10.56 -11.86 -42.00
N ALA A 179 -9.90 -13.02 -41.86
CA ALA A 179 -9.98 -14.11 -42.82
C ALA A 179 -11.26 -14.98 -42.68
N GLY A 180 -12.15 -14.67 -41.74
CA GLY A 180 -13.45 -15.33 -41.58
C GLY A 180 -13.44 -16.60 -40.72
N ASP A 181 -12.43 -16.79 -39.87
CA ASP A 181 -12.43 -17.89 -38.89
C ASP A 181 -13.44 -17.59 -37.77
N GLU A 182 -14.57 -18.30 -37.77
CA GLU A 182 -15.66 -18.16 -36.78
C GLU A 182 -15.16 -18.29 -35.33
N ARG A 183 -14.13 -19.11 -35.08
CA ARG A 183 -13.56 -19.27 -33.72
C ARG A 183 -12.73 -18.07 -33.30
N ALA A 184 -12.02 -17.45 -34.23
CA ALA A 184 -11.27 -16.22 -33.97
C ALA A 184 -12.22 -15.02 -33.77
N LEU A 185 -13.36 -15.01 -34.48
CA LEU A 185 -14.45 -14.04 -34.30
C LEU A 185 -15.13 -14.17 -32.93
N ASP A 186 -15.42 -15.40 -32.48
CA ASP A 186 -15.96 -15.67 -31.15
C ASP A 186 -14.98 -15.22 -30.05
N LEU A 187 -13.68 -15.53 -30.20
CA LEU A 187 -12.62 -15.08 -29.27
C LEU A 187 -12.45 -13.56 -29.27
N PHE A 188 -12.64 -12.89 -30.41
CA PHE A 188 -12.62 -11.42 -30.50
C PHE A 188 -13.81 -10.78 -29.76
N SER A 189 -14.99 -11.41 -29.80
CA SER A 189 -16.19 -10.92 -29.13
C SER A 189 -16.13 -11.06 -27.59
N THR A 190 -15.33 -12.00 -27.09
CA THR A 190 -15.15 -12.25 -25.65
C THR A 190 -14.17 -11.31 -24.94
N TRP A 191 -13.49 -10.41 -25.66
CA TRP A 191 -12.40 -9.57 -25.12
C TRP A 191 -12.84 -8.23 -24.49
N ARG A 192 -14.12 -8.05 -24.15
CA ARG A 192 -14.55 -6.91 -23.32
C ARG A 192 -14.03 -7.07 -21.88
N PRO A 193 -13.44 -6.03 -21.24
CA PRO A 193 -12.92 -6.15 -19.88
C PRO A 193 -14.05 -6.31 -18.84
N ARG A 194 -13.89 -7.33 -17.98
CA ARG A 194 -14.50 -7.61 -16.66
C ARG A 194 -15.68 -6.75 -16.16
N THR A 195 -16.85 -6.90 -16.77
CA THR A 195 -18.11 -6.80 -16.01
C THR A 195 -18.76 -8.14 -15.68
N ALA A 196 -18.09 -9.27 -15.97
CA ALA A 196 -18.51 -10.58 -15.48
C ALA A 196 -17.36 -11.58 -15.53
N ALA A 197 -17.06 -12.24 -14.41
CA ALA A 197 -16.55 -13.61 -14.47
C ALA A 197 -17.79 -14.55 -14.43
N PRO A 198 -17.77 -15.73 -15.08
CA PRO A 198 -16.61 -16.61 -15.13
C PRO A 198 -16.18 -17.06 -16.53
N SER A 199 -14.85 -17.12 -16.67
CA SER A 199 -14.11 -18.25 -17.23
C SER A 199 -14.66 -18.85 -18.52
N ALA A 200 -14.35 -18.25 -19.66
CA ALA A 200 -14.13 -19.08 -20.84
C ALA A 200 -12.91 -19.95 -20.56
N VAL A 201 -13.15 -21.25 -20.35
CA VAL A 201 -12.12 -22.30 -20.30
C VAL A 201 -11.25 -22.08 -21.51
N ASN A 202 -10.04 -21.56 -21.29
CA ASN A 202 -9.02 -21.60 -22.31
C ASN A 202 -8.88 -23.10 -22.58
N VAL A 203 -9.36 -23.60 -23.73
CA VAL A 203 -9.21 -25.01 -24.11
C VAL A 203 -7.74 -25.22 -24.49
N GLN A 204 -6.86 -25.01 -23.51
CA GLN A 204 -5.53 -25.55 -23.52
C GLN A 204 -5.72 -27.04 -23.40
N LYS A 205 -5.12 -27.77 -24.33
CA LYS A 205 -5.18 -29.22 -24.37
C LYS A 205 -4.56 -29.74 -23.07
N ASP A 206 -5.39 -30.28 -22.19
CA ASP A 206 -4.96 -30.79 -20.89
C ASP A 206 -3.88 -31.85 -21.07
N ASN A 207 -2.83 -31.77 -20.26
CA ASN A 207 -1.77 -32.74 -20.30
C ASN A 207 -2.04 -33.85 -19.30
N LEU A 208 -2.36 -35.03 -19.84
CA LEU A 208 -2.80 -36.18 -19.05
C LEU A 208 -1.66 -37.09 -18.60
N THR A 209 -0.40 -36.75 -18.95
CA THR A 209 0.79 -37.50 -18.56
C THR A 209 1.23 -37.11 -17.16
N PHE A 210 1.64 -38.10 -16.35
CA PHE A 210 2.07 -37.85 -14.98
C PHE A 210 3.17 -38.83 -14.56
N TYR A 211 3.85 -38.46 -13.48
CA TYR A 211 4.81 -39.32 -12.78
C TYR A 211 4.23 -39.74 -11.44
N ILE A 212 4.55 -40.96 -11.00
CA ILE A 212 4.21 -41.46 -9.67
C ILE A 212 5.43 -42.11 -9.02
N GLY A 213 5.70 -41.71 -7.79
CA GLY A 213 6.81 -42.22 -6.98
C GLY A 213 6.34 -43.27 -5.99
N SER A 214 7.09 -44.38 -5.88
CA SER A 214 6.88 -45.41 -4.87
C SER A 214 7.77 -45.19 -3.65
N SER A 215 7.38 -45.75 -2.50
CA SER A 215 8.18 -45.69 -1.28
C SER A 215 9.51 -46.46 -1.40
N SER A 216 9.62 -47.39 -2.35
CA SER A 216 10.86 -48.14 -2.65
C SER A 216 11.87 -47.32 -3.46
N GLY A 217 11.53 -46.12 -3.92
CA GLY A 217 12.43 -45.26 -4.69
C GLY A 217 12.26 -45.37 -6.21
N THR A 218 11.26 -46.11 -6.68
CA THR A 218 10.95 -46.28 -8.10
C THR A 218 9.99 -45.19 -8.56
N ILE A 219 10.24 -44.64 -9.75
CA ILE A 219 9.37 -43.65 -10.39
C ILE A 219 8.84 -44.23 -11.68
N TYR A 220 7.51 -44.26 -11.77
CA TYR A 220 6.80 -44.66 -12.98
C TYR A 220 6.28 -43.43 -13.71
N TYR A 221 6.30 -43.49 -15.04
CA TYR A 221 5.67 -42.53 -15.93
C TYR A 221 4.43 -43.17 -16.55
N VAL A 222 3.32 -42.44 -16.52
CA VAL A 222 2.08 -42.85 -17.16
C VAL A 222 1.76 -41.89 -18.30
N ASP A 223 1.59 -42.45 -19.49
CA ASP A 223 1.35 -41.67 -20.69
C ASP A 223 -0.12 -41.18 -20.80
N SER A 224 -0.40 -40.44 -21.89
CA SER A 224 -1.75 -39.93 -22.15
C SER A 224 -2.80 -41.03 -22.39
N GLN A 225 -2.39 -42.24 -22.80
CA GLN A 225 -3.26 -43.39 -23.04
C GLN A 225 -3.43 -44.27 -21.79
N GLY A 226 -2.63 -44.02 -20.74
CA GLY A 226 -2.62 -44.81 -19.52
C GLY A 226 -1.61 -45.96 -19.53
N GLN A 227 -0.64 -46.02 -20.45
CA GLN A 227 0.46 -46.98 -20.37
C GLN A 227 1.45 -46.57 -19.29
N CYS A 228 1.81 -47.51 -18.42
CA CYS A 228 2.70 -47.29 -17.29
C CYS A 228 4.08 -47.88 -17.58
N MET A 229 5.15 -47.09 -17.39
CA MET A 229 6.54 -47.52 -17.57
C MET A 229 7.41 -47.08 -16.40
N GLU A 230 8.31 -47.94 -15.95
CA GLU A 230 9.37 -47.56 -15.01
C GLU A 230 10.40 -46.65 -15.71
N VAL A 231 10.74 -45.53 -15.08
CA VAL A 231 11.63 -44.52 -15.66
C VAL A 231 12.91 -44.30 -14.87
N LEU A 232 12.82 -44.30 -13.54
CA LEU A 232 13.97 -44.03 -12.68
C LEU A 232 13.87 -44.83 -11.38
N ASN A 233 15.00 -45.33 -10.91
CA ASN A 233 15.13 -46.00 -9.62
C ASN A 233 16.25 -45.33 -8.82
N THR A 234 15.93 -44.82 -7.63
CA THR A 234 16.87 -44.07 -6.78
C THR A 234 17.78 -44.97 -5.93
N GLY A 235 17.83 -46.28 -6.21
CA GLY A 235 18.70 -47.23 -5.52
C GLY A 235 18.15 -47.68 -4.17
N GLY A 236 16.82 -47.76 -4.02
CA GLY A 236 16.15 -48.23 -2.81
C GLY A 236 15.97 -47.19 -1.71
N LEU A 237 16.37 -45.94 -1.94
CA LEU A 237 16.15 -44.83 -1.01
C LEU A 237 14.70 -44.37 -1.07
N THR A 238 14.09 -44.15 0.10
CA THR A 238 12.69 -43.73 0.16
C THR A 238 12.48 -42.37 -0.49
N LEU A 239 11.44 -42.26 -1.33
CA LEU A 239 11.06 -41.01 -1.98
C LEU A 239 10.22 -40.16 -1.03
N HIS A 240 10.74 -38.98 -0.71
CA HIS A 240 10.05 -38.01 0.13
C HIS A 240 9.20 -37.02 -0.68
N CYS A 241 9.67 -36.62 -1.87
CA CYS A 241 8.95 -35.66 -2.70
C CYS A 241 9.26 -35.82 -4.20
N LEU A 242 8.26 -35.53 -5.02
CA LEU A 242 8.29 -35.54 -6.48
C LEU A 242 7.49 -34.34 -7.01
N LEU A 243 8.15 -33.37 -7.65
CA LEU A 243 7.50 -32.16 -8.17
C LEU A 243 7.88 -31.90 -9.63
N HIS A 244 6.88 -31.62 -10.47
CA HIS A 244 7.12 -31.04 -11.78
C HIS A 244 7.42 -29.53 -11.68
N HIS A 245 8.31 -29.04 -12.54
CA HIS A 245 8.65 -27.63 -12.62
C HIS A 245 7.48 -26.83 -13.24
N PRO A 246 7.15 -25.64 -12.73
CA PRO A 246 5.97 -24.90 -13.19
C PRO A 246 6.02 -24.40 -14.64
N THR A 247 7.21 -24.21 -15.22
CA THR A 247 7.40 -23.56 -16.53
C THR A 247 8.24 -24.38 -17.52
N ARG A 248 8.91 -25.43 -17.05
CA ARG A 248 9.83 -26.25 -17.85
C ARG A 248 9.46 -27.73 -17.73
N ASP A 249 9.79 -28.51 -18.75
CA ASP A 249 9.67 -29.97 -18.73
C ASP A 249 10.76 -30.61 -17.86
N SER A 250 10.75 -30.34 -16.55
CA SER A 250 11.72 -30.90 -15.60
C SER A 250 11.06 -31.31 -14.30
N VAL A 251 11.66 -32.28 -13.62
CA VAL A 251 11.16 -32.88 -12.38
C VAL A 251 12.22 -32.75 -11.31
N VAL A 252 11.82 -32.40 -10.10
CA VAL A 252 12.67 -32.35 -8.92
C VAL A 252 12.27 -33.48 -7.98
N ILE A 253 13.27 -34.24 -7.55
CA ILE A 253 13.11 -35.42 -6.71
C ILE A 253 13.89 -35.21 -5.42
N MET A 254 13.26 -35.48 -4.29
CA MET A 254 13.92 -35.51 -2.99
C MET A 254 13.87 -36.91 -2.39
N THR A 255 15.03 -37.46 -2.07
CA THR A 255 15.18 -38.77 -1.42
C THR A 255 15.51 -38.62 0.06
N GLU A 256 15.40 -39.73 0.78
CA GLU A 256 15.92 -39.89 2.14
C GLU A 256 17.36 -39.36 2.27
N GLY A 257 17.64 -38.63 3.36
CA GLY A 257 18.92 -37.97 3.58
C GLY A 257 19.08 -36.59 2.92
N LEU A 258 17.97 -35.91 2.61
CA LEU A 258 17.90 -34.54 2.08
C LEU A 258 18.74 -34.34 0.80
N THR A 259 18.73 -35.35 -0.07
CA THR A 259 19.37 -35.26 -1.39
C THR A 259 18.31 -34.89 -2.42
N ILE A 260 18.55 -33.78 -3.13
CA ILE A 260 17.66 -33.24 -4.15
C ILE A 260 18.31 -33.43 -5.50
N GLY A 261 17.65 -34.15 -6.40
CA GLY A 261 18.04 -34.28 -7.78
C GLY A 261 17.09 -33.50 -8.69
N HIS A 262 17.65 -32.75 -9.64
CA HIS A 262 16.92 -32.09 -10.72
C HIS A 262 17.08 -32.90 -12.00
N PHE A 263 15.98 -33.25 -12.65
CA PHE A 263 15.95 -34.11 -13.82
C PHE A 263 15.19 -33.45 -14.97
N GLN A 264 15.73 -33.50 -16.17
CA GLN A 264 15.02 -33.11 -17.39
C GLN A 264 14.14 -34.27 -17.87
N SER A 265 12.91 -33.95 -18.27
CA SER A 265 11.93 -34.91 -18.77
C SER A 265 11.96 -34.95 -20.30
N GLU A 266 12.11 -36.14 -20.89
CA GLU A 266 12.02 -36.36 -22.34
C GLU A 266 10.54 -36.33 -22.79
N SER A 267 10.20 -35.50 -23.79
CA SER A 267 8.80 -35.20 -24.12
C SER A 267 7.97 -36.39 -24.64
N THR A 268 8.60 -37.43 -25.19
CA THR A 268 7.92 -38.58 -25.82
C THR A 268 7.88 -39.82 -24.93
N THR A 269 8.98 -40.14 -24.26
CA THR A 269 9.12 -41.37 -23.45
C THR A 269 8.90 -41.13 -21.96
N GLY A 270 8.95 -39.86 -21.52
CA GLY A 270 8.95 -39.51 -20.11
C GLY A 270 10.25 -39.88 -19.39
N ARG A 271 11.34 -40.25 -20.09
CA ARG A 271 12.60 -40.59 -19.43
C ARG A 271 13.20 -39.38 -18.70
N LEU A 272 13.77 -39.64 -17.52
CA LEU A 272 14.38 -38.62 -16.67
C LEU A 272 15.91 -38.64 -16.81
N THR A 273 16.50 -37.53 -17.24
CA THR A 273 17.96 -37.35 -17.30
C THR A 273 18.42 -36.37 -16.22
N GLU A 274 19.36 -36.76 -15.39
CA GLU A 274 19.85 -35.95 -14.27
C GLU A 274 20.60 -34.69 -14.77
N LEU A 275 20.19 -33.52 -14.27
CA LEU A 275 20.82 -32.22 -14.53
C LEU A 275 21.73 -31.80 -13.38
N SER A 276 21.23 -31.89 -12.14
CA SER A 276 21.99 -31.51 -10.95
C SER A 276 21.57 -32.33 -9.74
N ARG A 277 22.47 -32.44 -8.76
CA ARG A 277 22.22 -33.12 -7.48
C ARG A 277 22.88 -32.36 -6.34
N VAL A 278 22.10 -32.04 -5.33
CA VAL A 278 22.55 -31.31 -4.13
C VAL A 278 22.16 -32.10 -2.90
N LYS A 279 23.09 -32.24 -1.96
CA LYS A 279 22.81 -32.83 -0.64
C LYS A 279 22.81 -31.74 0.41
N LEU A 280 21.71 -31.60 1.12
CA LEU A 280 21.57 -30.62 2.20
C LEU A 280 21.94 -31.23 3.55
N SER A 281 22.45 -30.41 4.44
CA SER A 281 22.68 -30.77 5.85
C SER A 281 21.43 -30.44 6.67
N GLY A 282 20.91 -31.40 7.44
CA GLY A 282 19.80 -31.18 8.36
C GLY A 282 19.63 -32.34 9.35
N LYS A 283 19.00 -32.05 10.50
CA LYS A 283 18.60 -33.05 11.51
C LYS A 283 17.15 -33.44 11.26
N SER A 284 16.90 -34.38 10.37
CA SER A 284 15.54 -34.71 9.95
C SER A 284 15.04 -36.04 10.55
N ASP A 285 14.21 -35.96 11.59
CA ASP A 285 13.34 -37.05 12.02
C ASP A 285 11.94 -36.87 11.39
N PHE A 286 11.77 -37.33 10.14
CA PHE A 286 10.50 -37.22 9.39
C PHE A 286 9.37 -38.15 9.91
N SER A 287 9.56 -38.82 11.04
CA SER A 287 8.60 -39.77 11.61
C SER A 287 7.36 -39.11 12.21
N ARG A 288 7.44 -37.82 12.57
CA ARG A 288 6.33 -37.05 13.18
C ARG A 288 5.78 -35.93 12.30
N THR A 289 6.60 -35.37 11.43
CA THR A 289 6.26 -34.28 10.51
C THR A 289 6.75 -34.68 9.13
N GLY A 290 5.83 -34.80 8.16
CA GLY A 290 6.21 -35.09 6.79
C GLY A 290 7.16 -34.01 6.23
N PRO A 291 8.04 -34.33 5.27
CA PRO A 291 8.87 -33.34 4.62
C PRO A 291 7.99 -32.31 3.91
N ALA A 292 8.07 -31.04 4.28
CA ALA A 292 7.37 -29.97 3.57
C ALA A 292 8.34 -29.27 2.62
N PHE A 293 7.92 -29.18 1.36
CA PHE A 293 8.68 -28.61 0.27
C PHE A 293 7.71 -27.93 -0.69
N CYS A 294 8.01 -26.72 -1.15
CA CYS A 294 7.17 -26.03 -2.14
C CYS A 294 7.99 -25.12 -3.06
N TRP A 295 7.40 -24.81 -4.22
CA TRP A 295 7.94 -23.81 -5.13
C TRP A 295 7.79 -22.42 -4.52
N VAL A 296 8.85 -21.62 -4.60
CA VAL A 296 8.90 -20.23 -4.15
C VAL A 296 9.31 -19.36 -5.34
N GLY A 297 8.32 -19.10 -6.20
CA GLY A 297 8.53 -18.45 -7.49
C GLY A 297 8.82 -19.44 -8.61
N ALA A 298 9.30 -18.93 -9.75
CA ALA A 298 9.44 -19.74 -10.97
C ALA A 298 10.57 -20.79 -10.90
N ASN A 299 11.68 -20.48 -10.22
CA ASN A 299 12.91 -21.27 -10.27
C ASN A 299 13.49 -21.62 -8.88
N SER A 300 12.92 -21.09 -7.79
CA SER A 300 13.43 -21.29 -6.44
C SER A 300 12.50 -22.21 -5.64
N LEU A 301 13.08 -23.00 -4.75
CA LEU A 301 12.42 -24.01 -3.93
C LEU A 301 12.61 -23.69 -2.46
N ALA A 302 11.61 -23.92 -1.61
CA ALA A 302 11.74 -23.81 -0.16
C ALA A 302 11.52 -25.15 0.54
N ILE A 303 12.27 -25.34 1.62
CA ILE A 303 12.60 -26.64 2.20
C ILE A 303 12.65 -26.51 3.72
N LEU A 304 11.95 -27.40 4.41
CA LEU A 304 12.07 -27.54 5.86
C LEU A 304 13.12 -28.59 6.22
N THR A 305 14.11 -28.22 7.04
CA THR A 305 15.18 -29.12 7.51
C THR A 305 15.03 -29.58 8.96
N GLY A 306 13.87 -29.37 9.58
CA GLY A 306 13.59 -29.77 10.97
C GLY A 306 14.08 -28.78 12.03
N GLU A 307 14.43 -27.55 11.63
CA GLU A 307 14.84 -26.45 12.50
C GLU A 307 13.88 -25.26 12.33
N LEU A 308 14.01 -24.22 13.17
CA LEU A 308 13.28 -22.95 12.99
C LEU A 308 13.91 -22.09 11.88
N SER A 309 14.15 -22.70 10.72
CA SER A 309 14.60 -22.01 9.52
C SER A 309 14.04 -22.68 8.27
N VAL A 310 13.73 -21.86 7.26
CA VAL A 310 13.33 -22.31 5.94
C VAL A 310 14.51 -22.11 5.00
N ARG A 311 15.05 -23.20 4.48
CA ARG A 311 16.10 -23.13 3.45
C ARG A 311 15.44 -23.01 2.11
N CYS A 312 16.02 -22.20 1.26
CA CYS A 312 15.56 -22.10 -0.09
C CYS A 312 16.71 -22.16 -1.07
N TRP A 313 16.42 -22.69 -2.25
CA TRP A 313 17.42 -23.06 -3.22
C TRP A 313 16.97 -22.65 -4.62
N ASP A 314 17.79 -21.88 -5.32
CA ASP A 314 17.56 -21.53 -6.71
C ASP A 314 18.17 -22.61 -7.62
N LEU A 315 17.31 -23.20 -8.46
CA LEU A 315 17.71 -24.29 -9.37
C LEU A 315 18.68 -23.83 -10.47
N PHE A 316 18.63 -22.55 -10.86
CA PHE A 316 19.40 -22.05 -12.01
C PHE A 316 20.72 -21.45 -11.59
N THR A 317 20.72 -20.58 -10.56
CA THR A 317 21.98 -20.00 -10.06
C THR A 317 22.73 -20.96 -9.14
N GLY A 318 22.02 -21.91 -8.52
CA GLY A 318 22.57 -22.80 -7.50
C GLY A 318 22.67 -22.15 -6.13
N ASP A 319 22.22 -20.90 -5.98
CA ASP A 319 22.32 -20.15 -4.72
C ASP A 319 21.37 -20.71 -3.66
N THR A 320 21.83 -20.71 -2.41
CA THR A 320 21.04 -21.13 -1.25
C THR A 320 20.84 -19.98 -0.29
N TYR A 321 19.59 -19.74 0.12
CA TYR A 321 19.22 -18.74 1.11
C TYR A 321 18.53 -19.38 2.32
N VAL A 322 18.63 -18.74 3.49
CA VAL A 322 18.01 -19.22 4.74
C VAL A 322 17.14 -18.11 5.30
N LEU A 323 15.86 -18.40 5.51
CA LEU A 323 14.90 -17.52 6.15
C LEU A 323 14.68 -17.99 7.60
N ALA A 324 14.90 -17.12 8.57
CA ALA A 324 14.71 -17.41 9.98
C ALA A 324 14.12 -16.19 10.71
N PRO A 325 13.36 -16.39 11.80
CA PRO A 325 12.90 -15.30 12.65
C PRO A 325 14.07 -14.70 13.48
N ALA A 326 13.95 -13.42 13.84
CA ALA A 326 15.01 -12.64 14.48
C ALA A 326 15.41 -13.13 15.90
N ASP A 327 14.50 -13.84 16.60
CA ASP A 327 14.71 -14.25 17.99
C ASP A 327 15.40 -15.63 18.14
N SER A 328 16.00 -16.16 17.07
CA SER A 328 16.55 -17.52 17.04
C SER A 328 17.87 -17.71 17.82
N THR A 329 18.43 -16.68 18.47
CA THR A 329 19.78 -16.75 19.08
C THR A 329 19.86 -16.95 20.60
N THR A 330 18.76 -17.10 21.34
CA THR A 330 18.84 -17.37 22.80
C THR A 330 17.78 -18.35 23.30
N GLY A 331 18.02 -19.65 23.14
CA GLY A 331 17.21 -20.69 23.76
C GLY A 331 17.69 -21.04 25.17
N ASN A 332 16.89 -20.74 26.19
CA ASN A 332 17.01 -21.36 27.51
C ASN A 332 16.68 -22.86 27.41
N LEU A 333 17.46 -23.73 28.07
CA LEU A 333 17.33 -25.21 28.03
C LEU A 333 15.98 -25.80 28.54
N ALA A 334 15.05 -24.97 29.01
CA ALA A 334 13.83 -25.42 29.69
C ALA A 334 12.54 -25.35 28.84
N THR A 335 12.57 -24.76 27.64
CA THR A 335 11.39 -24.65 26.76
C THR A 335 11.45 -25.65 25.61
N PRO A 336 10.32 -26.29 25.23
CA PRO A 336 10.28 -27.19 24.07
C PRO A 336 10.76 -26.45 22.81
N GLN A 337 11.66 -27.08 22.05
CA GLN A 337 12.23 -26.49 20.85
C GLN A 337 11.14 -26.23 19.81
N GLU A 338 11.02 -24.98 19.35
CA GLU A 338 10.11 -24.60 18.28
C GLU A 338 10.66 -25.08 16.93
N ILE A 339 9.81 -25.73 16.13
CA ILE A 339 10.15 -26.24 14.80
C ILE A 339 9.05 -25.90 13.79
N TYR A 340 9.43 -25.68 12.54
CA TYR A 340 8.46 -25.58 11.45
C TYR A 340 7.89 -26.95 11.09
N THR A 341 6.56 -27.04 11.00
CA THR A 341 5.82 -28.27 10.69
C THR A 341 5.26 -28.28 9.28
N SER A 342 5.02 -27.11 8.69
CA SER A 342 4.32 -26.96 7.41
C SER A 342 4.77 -25.70 6.68
N LEU A 343 4.66 -25.74 5.35
CA LEU A 343 5.13 -24.70 4.44
C LEU A 343 4.13 -24.56 3.29
N SER A 344 3.80 -23.32 2.91
CA SER A 344 2.92 -23.04 1.77
C SER A 344 3.29 -21.70 1.12
N PHE A 345 3.32 -21.66 -0.21
CA PHE A 345 3.64 -20.44 -0.96
C PHE A 345 2.47 -20.01 -1.84
N CYS A 346 2.18 -18.71 -1.84
CA CYS A 346 1.19 -18.12 -2.72
C CYS A 346 1.89 -17.34 -3.85
N MET A 347 1.65 -17.76 -5.08
CA MET A 347 2.25 -17.14 -6.28
C MET A 347 1.69 -15.73 -6.56
N SER A 348 0.44 -15.43 -6.18
CA SER A 348 -0.21 -14.16 -6.54
C SER A 348 0.26 -12.97 -5.70
N ASN A 349 0.54 -13.19 -4.41
CA ASN A 349 1.02 -12.15 -3.49
C ASN A 349 2.53 -12.29 -3.16
N GLU A 350 3.22 -13.24 -3.77
CA GLU A 350 4.61 -13.64 -3.52
C GLU A 350 4.93 -13.84 -2.01
N THR A 351 4.00 -14.45 -1.28
CA THR A 351 4.12 -14.65 0.18
C THR A 351 4.32 -16.12 0.53
N LEU A 352 5.36 -16.38 1.31
CA LEU A 352 5.69 -17.67 1.90
C LEU A 352 5.18 -17.72 3.33
N ALA A 353 4.45 -18.78 3.68
CA ALA A 353 3.97 -19.07 5.02
C ALA A 353 4.63 -20.32 5.58
N ALA A 354 5.11 -20.25 6.83
CA ALA A 354 5.58 -21.40 7.59
C ALA A 354 4.95 -21.44 8.98
N GLY A 355 4.39 -22.60 9.34
CA GLY A 355 3.69 -22.82 10.61
C GLY A 355 4.53 -23.63 11.59
N THR A 356 4.44 -23.35 12.87
CA THR A 356 5.21 -24.02 13.92
C THR A 356 4.38 -24.99 14.76
N ASN A 357 5.06 -25.87 15.49
CA ASN A 357 4.43 -26.79 16.42
C ASN A 357 3.72 -26.10 17.61
N LEU A 358 4.10 -24.85 17.92
CA LEU A 358 3.52 -24.04 18.98
C LEU A 358 2.38 -23.13 18.51
N GLY A 359 2.03 -23.14 17.22
CA GLY A 359 0.94 -22.32 16.67
C GLY A 359 1.37 -20.97 16.11
N ALA A 360 2.67 -20.66 16.04
CA ALA A 360 3.15 -19.45 15.38
C ALA A 360 3.19 -19.65 13.87
N ILE A 361 2.82 -18.62 13.11
CA ILE A 361 2.82 -18.59 11.65
C ILE A 361 3.69 -17.42 11.22
N HIS A 362 4.74 -17.72 10.48
CA HIS A 362 5.68 -16.75 9.96
C HIS A 362 5.42 -16.52 8.47
N LEU A 363 5.24 -15.26 8.09
CA LEU A 363 4.93 -14.83 6.74
C LEU A 363 6.07 -13.96 6.19
N TRP A 364 6.71 -14.42 5.13
CA TRP A 364 7.68 -13.64 4.35
C TRP A 364 7.05 -13.24 3.03
N ARG A 365 6.97 -11.94 2.76
CA ARG A 365 6.52 -11.42 1.46
C ARG A 365 7.73 -10.94 0.69
N LYS A 366 7.97 -11.51 -0.49
CA LYS A 366 9.04 -11.05 -1.38
C LYS A 366 8.74 -9.59 -1.78
N LYS A 367 9.69 -8.70 -1.51
CA LYS A 367 9.67 -7.33 -2.03
C LYS A 367 10.20 -7.36 -3.45
N ASN A 368 9.61 -6.56 -4.33
CA ASN A 368 10.16 -6.33 -5.66
C ASN A 368 11.55 -5.70 -5.49
N ALA A 369 12.59 -6.45 -5.86
CA ALA A 369 13.97 -6.04 -5.64
C ALA A 369 14.25 -4.68 -6.31
N SER A 370 14.63 -3.69 -5.51
CA SER A 370 15.46 -2.59 -5.97
C SER A 370 16.87 -3.15 -6.21
N ILE A 371 17.62 -2.53 -7.13
CA ILE A 371 18.91 -3.02 -7.65
C ILE A 371 19.98 -3.24 -6.55
N THR A 372 19.74 -2.82 -5.32
CA THR A 372 20.67 -2.89 -4.19
C THR A 372 20.44 -4.05 -3.21
N ASP A 373 19.26 -4.67 -3.17
CA ASP A 373 18.97 -5.81 -2.28
C ASP A 373 18.97 -7.11 -3.09
N GLU A 374 20.08 -7.85 -3.06
CA GLU A 374 20.37 -8.96 -3.99
C GLU A 374 19.32 -10.09 -4.03
N TYR A 375 18.37 -10.20 -3.09
CA TYR A 375 17.46 -11.37 -3.04
C TYR A 375 15.99 -11.07 -2.67
N GLY A 376 15.60 -9.82 -2.45
CA GLY A 376 14.19 -9.39 -2.30
C GLY A 376 13.40 -9.92 -1.08
N TRP A 377 13.94 -10.80 -0.24
CA TRP A 377 13.25 -11.30 0.97
C TRP A 377 13.50 -10.42 2.19
N PRO A 378 12.47 -10.05 2.98
CA PRO A 378 12.66 -9.35 4.23
C PRO A 378 13.33 -10.27 5.26
N THR A 379 14.25 -9.70 6.05
CA THR A 379 15.00 -10.41 7.10
C THR A 379 14.12 -10.80 8.29
N VAL A 380 13.04 -10.06 8.57
CA VAL A 380 12.11 -10.34 9.66
C VAL A 380 10.73 -10.71 9.10
N PRO A 381 10.19 -11.91 9.42
CA PRO A 381 8.84 -12.28 9.03
C PRO A 381 7.79 -11.48 9.80
N LYS A 382 6.63 -11.28 9.19
CA LYS A 382 5.42 -10.94 9.96
C LYS A 382 4.94 -12.21 10.66
N SER A 383 4.72 -12.15 11.96
CA SER A 383 4.21 -13.29 12.73
C SER A 383 2.74 -13.10 13.11
N CYS A 384 1.98 -14.19 13.09
CA CYS A 384 0.70 -14.30 13.78
C CYS A 384 0.67 -15.61 14.57
N SER A 385 -0.12 -15.67 15.65
CA SER A 385 -0.22 -16.85 16.50
C SER A 385 -1.65 -17.37 16.48
N VAL A 386 -1.79 -18.68 16.34
CA VAL A 386 -3.06 -19.40 16.32
C VAL A 386 -3.04 -20.44 17.45
N HIS A 387 -4.22 -20.74 18.00
CA HIS A 387 -4.33 -21.69 19.11
C HIS A 387 -4.24 -23.15 18.61
N GLY A 388 -3.09 -23.79 18.83
CA GLY A 388 -2.87 -25.22 18.57
C GLY A 388 -1.70 -25.51 17.63
N THR A 389 -1.31 -26.78 17.55
CA THR A 389 -0.22 -27.24 16.69
C THR A 389 -0.64 -27.22 15.22
N VAL A 390 0.08 -26.46 14.40
CA VAL A 390 -0.18 -26.38 12.96
C VAL A 390 0.25 -27.70 12.31
N LYS A 391 -0.70 -28.37 11.65
CA LYS A 391 -0.46 -29.61 10.89
C LYS A 391 -0.23 -29.33 9.41
N GLN A 392 -1.02 -28.43 8.83
CA GLN A 392 -0.99 -28.13 7.40
C GLN A 392 -1.34 -26.65 7.17
N LEU A 393 -0.66 -26.04 6.19
CA LEU A 393 -0.94 -24.71 5.67
C LEU A 393 -1.29 -24.81 4.19
N THR A 394 -2.40 -24.21 3.79
CA THR A 394 -2.85 -24.23 2.40
C THR A 394 -3.33 -22.84 2.00
N TRP A 395 -2.70 -22.25 0.98
CA TRP A 395 -3.21 -21.03 0.34
C TRP A 395 -4.37 -21.35 -0.59
N GLY A 396 -5.35 -20.45 -0.65
CA GLY A 396 -6.53 -20.54 -1.49
C GLY A 396 -6.95 -19.19 -2.05
N GLY A 397 -7.87 -19.22 -3.02
CA GLY A 397 -8.39 -18.00 -3.64
C GLY A 397 -7.34 -17.22 -4.42
N ASN A 398 -6.54 -17.92 -5.24
CA ASN A 398 -5.44 -17.29 -6.01
C ASN A 398 -5.92 -16.21 -7.00
N LEU A 399 -7.20 -16.25 -7.40
CA LEU A 399 -7.85 -15.25 -8.25
C LEU A 399 -8.49 -14.09 -7.46
N LEU A 400 -8.60 -14.21 -6.13
CA LEU A 400 -9.14 -13.15 -5.29
C LEU A 400 -8.10 -12.03 -5.11
N ARG A 401 -8.57 -10.82 -4.87
CA ARG A 401 -7.72 -9.65 -4.62
C ARG A 401 -6.78 -9.85 -3.43
N ASN A 402 -7.24 -10.59 -2.42
CA ASN A 402 -6.46 -11.02 -1.26
C ASN A 402 -6.54 -12.56 -1.14
N PRO A 403 -5.42 -13.28 -1.18
CA PRO A 403 -5.42 -14.72 -1.02
C PRO A 403 -5.70 -15.10 0.44
N LEU A 404 -6.39 -16.22 0.61
CA LEU A 404 -6.79 -16.77 1.91
C LEU A 404 -5.79 -17.85 2.32
N LEU A 405 -5.44 -17.90 3.61
CA LEU A 405 -4.57 -18.96 4.15
C LEU A 405 -5.37 -19.81 5.14
N ALA A 406 -5.58 -21.08 4.82
CA ALA A 406 -6.11 -22.04 5.79
C ALA A 406 -4.98 -22.61 6.63
N VAL A 407 -5.21 -22.61 7.94
CA VAL A 407 -4.35 -23.17 8.98
C VAL A 407 -5.09 -24.33 9.61
N ASN A 408 -4.68 -25.54 9.25
CA ASN A 408 -5.25 -26.75 9.82
C ASN A 408 -4.46 -27.15 11.06
N CYS A 409 -5.08 -27.04 12.23
CA CYS A 409 -4.60 -27.59 13.48
C CYS A 409 -5.36 -28.89 13.79
N ILE A 410 -4.79 -29.72 14.67
CA ILE A 410 -5.35 -31.05 15.00
C ILE A 410 -6.83 -30.97 15.40
N THR A 411 -7.21 -29.97 16.20
CA THR A 411 -8.57 -29.79 16.72
C THR A 411 -9.36 -28.68 16.03
N ASN A 412 -8.69 -27.71 15.42
CA ASN A 412 -9.32 -26.49 14.88
C ASN A 412 -8.76 -26.16 13.51
N VAL A 413 -9.61 -25.63 12.63
CA VAL A 413 -9.16 -25.01 11.38
C VAL A 413 -9.38 -23.51 11.50
N PHE A 414 -8.41 -22.72 11.07
CA PHE A 414 -8.49 -21.27 11.03
C PHE A 414 -8.29 -20.76 9.60
N ILE A 415 -9.01 -19.72 9.23
CA ILE A 415 -8.83 -19.00 7.97
C ILE A 415 -8.23 -17.65 8.29
N LEU A 416 -7.05 -17.39 7.75
CA LEU A 416 -6.35 -16.12 7.90
C LEU A 416 -6.71 -15.19 6.75
N HIS A 417 -7.37 -14.08 7.10
CA HIS A 417 -7.71 -13.00 6.16
C HIS A 417 -6.73 -11.86 6.30
N GLN A 418 -6.07 -11.49 5.21
CA GLN A 418 -5.32 -10.25 5.16
C GLN A 418 -6.27 -9.09 4.85
N GLN A 419 -6.43 -8.16 5.79
CA GLN A 419 -7.29 -6.99 5.59
C GLN A 419 -6.56 -5.68 5.90
N PRO A 420 -6.73 -4.62 5.08
CA PRO A 420 -6.31 -3.28 5.48
C PRO A 420 -7.07 -2.83 6.73
N MET A 421 -6.37 -2.23 7.70
CA MET A 421 -7.04 -1.65 8.87
C MET A 421 -8.12 -0.65 8.43
N CYS A 422 -9.30 -0.72 9.05
CA CYS A 422 -10.37 0.24 8.82
C CYS A 422 -10.08 1.55 9.57
N ALA A 423 -10.31 2.68 8.90
CA ALA A 423 -10.29 3.99 9.53
C ALA A 423 -11.18 4.94 8.75
N VAL A 424 -12.04 5.67 9.45
CA VAL A 424 -13.02 6.60 8.87
C VAL A 424 -13.08 7.85 9.74
N TYR A 425 -13.28 8.99 9.09
CA TYR A 425 -13.55 10.26 9.73
C TYR A 425 -14.84 10.86 9.15
N ASN A 426 -15.72 11.34 10.01
CA ASN A 426 -16.92 12.07 9.61
C ASN A 426 -17.41 12.97 10.76
N GLU A 427 -17.89 14.18 10.44
CA GLU A 427 -18.50 15.14 11.38
C GLU A 427 -17.74 15.32 12.72
N GLY A 428 -16.41 15.48 12.67
CA GLY A 428 -15.59 15.70 13.86
C GLY A 428 -15.34 14.44 14.73
N THR A 429 -15.80 13.27 14.29
CA THR A 429 -15.51 11.97 14.92
C THR A 429 -14.66 11.12 13.99
N SER A 430 -13.55 10.58 14.49
CA SER A 430 -12.76 9.56 13.79
C SER A 430 -12.86 8.23 14.52
N ALA A 431 -12.94 7.15 13.76
CA ALA A 431 -12.79 5.80 14.30
C ALA A 431 -11.69 5.06 13.54
N SER A 432 -10.77 4.44 14.28
CA SER A 432 -9.66 3.68 13.71
C SER A 432 -9.55 2.31 14.37
N GLN A 433 -9.31 1.28 13.56
CA GLN A 433 -9.16 -0.07 14.06
C GLN A 433 -7.77 -0.24 14.71
N ILE A 434 -7.76 -0.78 15.93
CA ILE A 434 -6.55 -1.19 16.65
C ILE A 434 -6.37 -2.70 16.55
N ALA A 435 -7.45 -3.45 16.77
CA ALA A 435 -7.46 -4.91 16.78
C ALA A 435 -8.71 -5.45 16.03
N PRO A 436 -8.81 -6.77 15.77
CA PRO A 436 -9.92 -7.35 15.02
C PRO A 436 -11.31 -6.99 15.53
N MET A 437 -11.45 -6.85 16.86
CA MET A 437 -12.70 -6.55 17.56
C MET A 437 -12.59 -5.27 18.44
N GLN A 438 -11.61 -4.41 18.14
CA GLN A 438 -11.38 -3.18 18.92
C GLN A 438 -11.17 -1.98 18.02
N ILE A 439 -11.97 -0.95 18.26
CA ILE A 439 -11.96 0.31 17.53
C ILE A 439 -11.64 1.43 18.52
N LEU A 440 -10.70 2.29 18.17
CA LEU A 440 -10.48 3.56 18.83
C LEU A 440 -11.42 4.59 18.23
N VAL A 441 -12.33 5.12 19.03
CA VAL A 441 -13.19 6.23 18.63
C VAL A 441 -12.65 7.50 19.29
N GLU A 442 -12.34 8.50 18.46
CA GLU A 442 -11.76 9.77 18.86
C GLU A 442 -12.71 10.90 18.45
N THR A 443 -13.00 11.76 19.40
CA THR A 443 -13.72 13.03 19.23
C THR A 443 -12.78 14.16 19.62
N GLU A 444 -13.09 15.40 19.24
CA GLU A 444 -12.21 16.59 19.32
C GLU A 444 -11.14 16.60 20.43
N ASN A 445 -11.46 16.24 21.68
CA ASN A 445 -10.49 16.13 22.78
C ASN A 445 -10.62 14.86 23.66
N LYS A 446 -11.35 13.82 23.22
CA LYS A 446 -11.57 12.60 24.02
C LYS A 446 -11.53 11.35 23.13
N ASN A 447 -10.91 10.29 23.64
CA ASN A 447 -10.88 8.99 22.99
C ASN A 447 -11.42 7.88 23.92
N PHE A 448 -11.93 6.81 23.32
CA PHE A 448 -12.26 5.57 24.03
C PHE A 448 -12.12 4.36 23.10
N ILE A 449 -11.89 3.19 23.69
CA ILE A 449 -11.81 1.93 22.95
C ILE A 449 -13.18 1.26 23.00
N LEU A 450 -13.82 1.16 21.85
CA LEU A 450 -15.02 0.37 21.62
C LEU A 450 -14.62 -1.08 21.39
N LYS A 451 -15.12 -1.99 22.24
CA LYS A 451 -15.03 -3.43 22.01
C LYS A 451 -16.29 -3.88 21.30
N THR A 452 -16.12 -4.52 20.15
CA THR A 452 -17.22 -5.00 19.31
C THR A 452 -17.40 -6.50 19.51
N ASP A 453 -18.63 -6.98 19.35
CA ASP A 453 -18.93 -8.42 19.34
C ASP A 453 -18.66 -9.05 17.96
N LEU A 454 -18.54 -8.20 16.93
CA LEU A 454 -18.24 -8.56 15.55
C LEU A 454 -16.77 -8.28 15.20
N GLN A 455 -16.20 -9.08 14.30
CA GLN A 455 -14.93 -8.74 13.65
C GLN A 455 -15.17 -7.56 12.69
N VAL A 456 -14.37 -6.50 12.87
CA VAL A 456 -14.52 -5.24 12.14
C VAL A 456 -13.92 -5.39 10.74
N GLN A 457 -14.78 -5.57 9.75
CA GLN A 457 -14.39 -5.57 8.33
C GLN A 457 -14.80 -4.27 7.62
N VAL A 458 -15.94 -3.68 8.02
CA VAL A 458 -16.43 -2.39 7.51
C VAL A 458 -16.76 -1.49 8.70
N LEU A 459 -16.49 -0.19 8.56
CA LEU A 459 -16.68 0.80 9.60
C LEU A 459 -17.33 2.06 9.01
N ALA A 460 -18.30 2.61 9.72
CA ALA A 460 -18.91 3.90 9.39
C ALA A 460 -19.18 4.70 10.67
N VAL A 461 -19.07 6.01 10.59
CA VAL A 461 -19.17 6.91 11.74
C VAL A 461 -19.94 8.16 11.34
N ASN A 462 -20.69 8.73 12.27
CA ASN A 462 -21.12 10.12 12.23
C ASN A 462 -20.96 10.74 13.63
N ARG A 463 -21.57 11.90 13.87
CA ARG A 463 -21.50 12.55 15.19
C ARG A 463 -22.03 11.69 16.35
N ASP A 464 -23.07 10.88 16.10
CA ASP A 464 -23.88 10.24 17.15
C ASP A 464 -23.80 8.70 17.16
N PHE A 465 -23.37 8.06 16.08
CA PHE A 465 -23.38 6.63 15.86
C PHE A 465 -22.07 6.11 15.26
N VAL A 466 -21.75 4.86 15.59
CA VAL A 466 -20.71 4.04 14.97
C VAL A 466 -21.37 2.76 14.48
N ALA A 467 -21.29 2.48 13.19
CA ALA A 467 -21.73 1.22 12.61
C ALA A 467 -20.51 0.36 12.25
N VAL A 468 -20.57 -0.91 12.64
CA VAL A 468 -19.52 -1.90 12.43
C VAL A 468 -20.13 -3.08 11.72
N SER A 469 -19.42 -3.66 10.76
CA SER A 469 -19.87 -4.88 10.11
C SER A 469 -18.77 -5.90 9.86
N SER A 470 -19.17 -7.18 9.92
CA SER A 470 -18.45 -8.36 9.45
C SER A 470 -18.84 -8.77 8.01
N CYS A 471 -19.29 -7.82 7.18
CA CYS A 471 -19.85 -8.02 5.83
C CYS A 471 -21.18 -8.81 5.75
N ARG A 472 -21.56 -9.57 6.79
CA ARG A 472 -22.86 -10.26 6.89
C ARG A 472 -23.75 -9.74 8.02
N GLN A 473 -23.15 -9.31 9.11
CA GLN A 473 -23.86 -8.75 10.25
C GLN A 473 -23.43 -7.31 10.48
N VAL A 474 -24.38 -6.44 10.78
CA VAL A 474 -24.16 -5.04 11.09
C VAL A 474 -24.55 -4.81 12.55
N ALA A 475 -23.67 -4.19 13.32
CA ALA A 475 -23.93 -3.73 14.69
C ALA A 475 -23.79 -2.21 14.75
N VAL A 476 -24.76 -1.55 15.37
CA VAL A 476 -24.82 -0.09 15.50
C VAL A 476 -24.69 0.29 16.97
N TYR A 477 -23.79 1.23 17.25
CA TYR A 477 -23.50 1.75 18.58
C TYR A 477 -23.78 3.24 18.59
N ARG A 478 -24.45 3.74 19.62
CA ARG A 478 -24.65 5.16 19.88
C ARG A 478 -23.52 5.71 20.74
N ILE A 479 -22.97 6.85 20.36
CA ILE A 479 -21.92 7.58 21.10
C ILE A 479 -22.61 8.54 22.09
N ASN A 480 -22.38 8.35 23.39
CA ASN A 480 -22.84 9.31 24.40
C ASN A 480 -21.70 10.25 24.77
N ARG A 481 -21.91 11.56 24.56
CA ARG A 481 -20.91 12.62 24.75
C ARG A 481 -20.93 13.25 26.15
N ASP A 482 -21.50 12.56 27.15
CA ASP A 482 -21.54 13.01 28.54
C ASP A 482 -20.12 13.14 29.15
N ALA A 483 -20.02 13.46 30.45
CA ALA A 483 -18.75 13.72 31.13
C ALA A 483 -17.65 12.67 30.86
N LYS A 484 -18.03 11.38 30.73
CA LYS A 484 -17.19 10.30 30.18
C LYS A 484 -17.77 9.82 28.85
N LEU A 485 -16.98 9.88 27.78
CA LEU A 485 -17.34 9.37 26.46
C LEU A 485 -17.54 7.86 26.55
N ASN A 486 -18.74 7.36 26.22
CA ASN A 486 -19.07 5.94 26.20
C ASN A 486 -19.96 5.59 25.02
N SER A 487 -20.19 4.29 24.82
CA SER A 487 -21.03 3.79 23.74
C SER A 487 -22.09 2.82 24.26
N THR A 488 -23.29 2.87 23.68
CA THR A 488 -24.38 1.92 23.95
C THR A 488 -24.79 1.21 22.66
N VAL A 489 -25.02 -0.11 22.72
CA VAL A 489 -25.53 -0.87 21.57
C VAL A 489 -26.96 -0.44 21.28
N VAL A 490 -27.24 -0.07 20.02
CA VAL A 490 -28.60 0.24 19.54
C VAL A 490 -29.26 -1.03 19.05
N GLY A 491 -28.58 -1.77 18.19
CA GLY A 491 -29.09 -3.00 17.60
C GLY A 491 -28.05 -3.70 16.74
N SER A 492 -28.37 -4.95 16.38
CA SER A 492 -27.63 -5.72 15.38
C SER A 492 -28.61 -6.42 14.45
N PHE A 493 -28.26 -6.54 13.17
CA PHE A 493 -29.09 -7.18 12.16
C PHE A 493 -28.23 -7.85 11.09
N SER A 494 -28.81 -8.84 10.40
CA SER A 494 -28.16 -9.54 9.28
C SER A 494 -28.41 -8.79 7.98
N CYS A 495 -27.35 -8.46 7.26
CA CYS A 495 -27.38 -7.82 5.94
C CYS A 495 -26.01 -7.99 5.27
N ASP A 496 -25.99 -8.56 4.07
CA ASP A 496 -24.79 -8.58 3.25
C ASP A 496 -24.39 -7.16 2.87
N ASN A 497 -23.12 -6.81 3.03
CA ASN A 497 -22.61 -5.49 2.76
C ASN A 497 -21.13 -5.48 2.40
N GLU A 498 -20.77 -4.61 1.47
CA GLU A 498 -19.38 -4.32 1.09
C GLU A 498 -18.91 -2.98 1.68
N LYS A 499 -19.83 -2.03 1.83
CA LYS A 499 -19.58 -0.70 2.39
C LYS A 499 -20.81 -0.17 3.13
N ILE A 500 -20.58 0.57 4.20
CA ILE A 500 -21.62 1.20 5.02
C ILE A 500 -21.27 2.68 5.18
N LEU A 501 -22.27 3.55 5.10
CA LEU A 501 -22.18 4.98 5.40
C LEU A 501 -23.36 5.36 6.30
N ILE A 502 -23.21 6.44 7.08
CA ILE A 502 -24.26 6.94 7.98
C ILE A 502 -24.56 8.39 7.62
N TYR A 503 -25.82 8.67 7.30
CA TYR A 503 -26.35 10.02 7.15
C TYR A 503 -27.44 10.23 8.21
N GLU A 504 -27.20 11.14 9.17
CA GLU A 504 -28.08 11.36 10.33
C GLU A 504 -28.49 10.03 11.02
N ASN A 505 -29.74 9.59 10.85
CA ASN A 505 -30.29 8.35 11.42
C ASN A 505 -30.52 7.24 10.36
N THR A 506 -29.95 7.39 9.17
CA THR A 506 -30.10 6.46 8.04
C THR A 506 -28.76 5.81 7.73
N LEU A 507 -28.78 4.47 7.66
CA LEU A 507 -27.67 3.66 7.17
C LEU A 507 -27.80 3.50 5.66
N VAL A 508 -26.75 3.87 4.93
CA VAL A 508 -26.62 3.58 3.50
C VAL A 508 -25.72 2.36 3.37
N ILE A 509 -26.26 1.27 2.83
CA ILE A 509 -25.56 -0.01 2.72
C ILE A 509 -25.41 -0.38 1.26
N LEU A 510 -24.17 -0.60 0.82
CA LEU A 510 -23.84 -1.17 -0.48
C LEU A 510 -23.89 -2.69 -0.34
N THR A 511 -24.88 -3.32 -0.95
CA THR A 511 -24.93 -4.77 -1.15
C THR A 511 -24.31 -5.12 -2.51
N PRO A 512 -23.94 -6.39 -2.78
CA PRO A 512 -23.33 -6.77 -4.06
C PRO A 512 -24.17 -6.40 -5.30
N THR A 513 -25.50 -6.27 -5.17
CA THR A 513 -26.39 -6.04 -6.31
C THR A 513 -27.08 -4.67 -6.28
N VAL A 514 -27.41 -4.15 -5.10
CA VAL A 514 -28.20 -2.92 -4.93
C VAL A 514 -27.74 -2.09 -3.73
N ILE A 515 -28.09 -0.81 -3.72
CA ILE A 515 -27.90 0.05 -2.54
C ILE A 515 -29.19 0.10 -1.73
N GLN A 516 -29.08 -0.07 -0.42
CA GLN A 516 -30.21 -0.08 0.52
C GLN A 516 -30.06 1.03 1.54
N LEU A 517 -31.12 1.83 1.71
CA LEU A 517 -31.28 2.79 2.78
C LEU A 517 -32.06 2.12 3.91
N ARG A 518 -31.47 2.03 5.09
CA ARG A 518 -32.07 1.40 6.27
C ARG A 518 -32.10 2.36 7.45
N SER A 519 -33.04 2.18 8.37
CA SER A 519 -32.98 2.85 9.68
C SER A 519 -31.81 2.30 10.52
N ILE A 520 -31.41 3.03 11.57
CA ILE A 520 -30.45 2.55 12.57
C ILE A 520 -30.83 1.20 13.21
N ASP A 521 -32.12 0.86 13.26
CA ASP A 521 -32.64 -0.40 13.80
C ASP A 521 -32.60 -1.55 12.76
N GLY A 522 -32.20 -1.26 11.52
CA GLY A 522 -32.05 -2.25 10.45
C GLY A 522 -33.26 -2.41 9.52
N SER A 523 -34.33 -1.63 9.70
CA SER A 523 -35.53 -1.68 8.83
C SER A 523 -35.26 -1.04 7.47
N LEU A 524 -35.67 -1.69 6.38
CA LEU A 524 -35.49 -1.16 5.02
C LEU A 524 -36.43 0.03 4.78
N ILE A 525 -35.86 1.19 4.47
CA ILE A 525 -36.57 2.42 4.11
C ILE A 525 -36.82 2.44 2.60
N GLN A 526 -35.74 2.30 1.82
CA GLN A 526 -35.78 2.37 0.36
C GLN A 526 -34.61 1.59 -0.23
N SER A 527 -34.78 1.00 -1.41
CA SER A 527 -33.68 0.48 -2.23
C SER A 527 -33.51 1.37 -3.45
N LEU A 528 -32.27 1.74 -3.76
CA LEU A 528 -31.94 2.55 -4.94
C LEU A 528 -31.91 1.64 -6.18
N PRO A 529 -32.69 1.94 -7.22
CA PRO A 529 -32.75 1.11 -8.41
C PRO A 529 -31.45 1.20 -9.24
N THR A 530 -30.92 0.03 -9.61
CA THR A 530 -29.83 -0.13 -10.59
C THR A 530 -30.42 -0.72 -11.86
N LEU A 531 -30.11 -0.10 -13.02
CA LEU A 531 -30.53 -0.65 -14.31
C LEU A 531 -29.57 -1.77 -14.73
N PRO A 532 -30.03 -2.85 -15.38
CA PRO A 532 -29.14 -3.90 -15.87
C PRO A 532 -28.04 -3.40 -16.83
N GLU A 533 -28.32 -2.32 -17.57
CA GLU A 533 -27.36 -1.67 -18.48
C GLU A 533 -26.23 -0.93 -17.73
N GLU A 534 -26.44 -0.57 -16.46
CA GLU A 534 -25.44 0.11 -15.63
C GLU A 534 -24.48 -0.87 -14.97
N GLY A 535 -24.91 -2.13 -14.82
CA GLY A 535 -24.20 -3.11 -14.02
C GLY A 535 -24.35 -2.86 -12.52
N GLU A 536 -23.62 -3.63 -11.74
CA GLU A 536 -23.67 -3.59 -10.28
C GLU A 536 -22.98 -2.33 -9.73
N PRO A 537 -23.45 -1.77 -8.60
CA PRO A 537 -22.81 -0.63 -7.96
C PRO A 537 -21.50 -1.09 -7.29
N ILE A 538 -20.38 -0.45 -7.60
CA ILE A 538 -19.04 -0.88 -7.13
C ILE A 538 -18.50 -0.02 -5.98
N THR A 539 -18.83 1.27 -5.97
CA THR A 539 -18.38 2.18 -4.91
C THR A 539 -19.43 3.26 -4.68
N MET A 540 -19.50 3.69 -3.42
CA MET A 540 -20.35 4.79 -3.00
C MET A 540 -19.61 5.67 -1.98
N GLU A 541 -19.81 6.97 -2.05
CA GLU A 541 -19.25 7.96 -1.13
C GLU A 541 -20.31 9.00 -0.78
N LEU A 542 -20.38 9.38 0.50
CA LEU A 542 -21.31 10.36 1.02
C LEU A 542 -20.55 11.65 1.33
N THR A 543 -21.02 12.77 0.79
CA THR A 543 -20.53 14.11 1.15
C THR A 543 -21.74 14.96 1.49
N ASP A 544 -21.86 15.32 2.78
CA ASP A 544 -23.05 15.96 3.35
C ASP A 544 -24.33 15.14 3.03
N GLN A 545 -25.30 15.69 2.30
CA GLN A 545 -26.54 15.01 1.92
C GLN A 545 -26.48 14.25 0.58
N TYR A 546 -25.37 14.35 -0.17
CA TYR A 546 -25.25 13.81 -1.51
C TYR A 546 -24.46 12.51 -1.53
N LEU A 547 -25.07 11.45 -2.08
CA LEU A 547 -24.46 10.15 -2.27
C LEU A 547 -24.02 9.98 -3.73
N THR A 548 -22.71 9.90 -3.92
CA THR A 548 -22.11 9.57 -5.22
C THR A 548 -22.00 8.06 -5.34
N VAL A 549 -22.52 7.49 -6.43
CA VAL A 549 -22.51 6.06 -6.72
C VAL A 549 -21.90 5.82 -8.09
N ALA A 550 -20.88 4.97 -8.15
CA ALA A 550 -20.30 4.49 -9.41
C ALA A 550 -20.66 3.02 -9.62
N SER A 551 -20.94 2.68 -10.86
CA SER A 551 -21.31 1.33 -11.30
C SER A 551 -20.19 0.67 -12.12
N LEU A 552 -20.28 -0.65 -12.25
CA LEU A 552 -19.29 -1.49 -12.92
C LEU A 552 -19.11 -1.13 -14.40
N ASN A 553 -20.17 -0.68 -15.10
CA ASN A 553 -20.07 -0.22 -16.49
C ASN A 553 -19.61 1.25 -16.61
N GLY A 554 -19.10 1.86 -15.55
CA GLY A 554 -18.58 3.23 -15.56
C GLY A 554 -19.64 4.32 -15.57
N ILE A 555 -20.89 4.00 -15.17
CA ILE A 555 -21.95 5.00 -15.01
C ILE A 555 -21.90 5.57 -13.60
N LEU A 556 -21.86 6.90 -13.51
CA LEU A 556 -21.82 7.66 -12.27
C LEU A 556 -23.17 8.34 -12.00
N LYS A 557 -23.72 8.17 -10.81
CA LYS A 557 -24.99 8.75 -10.36
C LYS A 557 -24.82 9.49 -9.04
N ILE A 558 -25.60 10.55 -8.86
CA ILE A 558 -25.65 11.29 -7.60
C ILE A 558 -27.08 11.29 -7.07
N TRP A 559 -27.24 10.83 -5.84
CA TRP A 559 -28.51 10.76 -5.13
C TRP A 559 -28.55 11.79 -4.00
N ASP A 560 -29.68 12.47 -3.85
CA ASP A 560 -29.97 13.35 -2.73
C ASP A 560 -30.76 12.58 -1.66
N ILE A 561 -30.14 12.39 -0.48
CA ILE A 561 -30.69 11.63 0.67
C ILE A 561 -31.27 12.57 1.74
N GLY A 562 -31.11 13.90 1.59
CA GLY A 562 -31.66 14.87 2.55
C GLY A 562 -33.20 14.91 2.58
N LYS A 563 -33.85 14.32 1.57
CA LYS A 563 -35.31 14.22 1.44
C LYS A 563 -35.83 12.90 2.02
N ARG A 564 -37.10 12.88 2.40
CA ARG A 564 -37.81 11.68 2.92
C ARG A 564 -37.67 10.44 2.02
N GLU A 565 -37.55 10.65 0.71
CA GLU A 565 -37.23 9.62 -0.28
C GLU A 565 -36.01 10.09 -1.05
N ALA A 566 -35.03 9.20 -1.21
CA ALA A 566 -33.84 9.48 -1.98
C ALA A 566 -34.19 9.57 -3.46
N LYS A 567 -33.75 10.66 -4.10
CA LYS A 567 -34.01 10.94 -5.52
C LYS A 567 -32.71 11.23 -6.24
N LEU A 568 -32.66 10.85 -7.51
CA LEU A 568 -31.53 11.17 -8.37
C LEU A 568 -31.46 12.70 -8.52
N HIS A 569 -30.31 13.29 -8.17
CA HIS A 569 -30.10 14.73 -8.18
C HIS A 569 -29.83 15.24 -9.61
N THR A 570 -28.96 14.55 -10.35
CA THR A 570 -28.48 14.93 -11.68
C THR A 570 -28.59 13.79 -12.68
N ARG A 571 -28.42 14.08 -13.97
CA ARG A 571 -28.33 13.02 -14.99
C ARG A 571 -27.13 12.11 -14.70
N ALA A 572 -27.28 10.82 -15.01
CA ALA A 572 -26.18 9.89 -14.91
C ALA A 572 -25.09 10.25 -15.95
N MET A 573 -23.83 10.18 -15.53
CA MET A 573 -22.67 10.43 -16.39
C MET A 573 -22.07 9.12 -16.89
N THR A 574 -21.80 9.04 -18.19
CA THR A 574 -21.16 7.91 -18.89
C THR A 574 -19.64 8.13 -18.97
N THR A 575 -18.92 7.70 -17.94
CA THR A 575 -17.50 8.05 -17.76
C THR A 575 -16.60 7.56 -18.91
N TYR A 576 -16.91 6.39 -19.48
CA TYR A 576 -16.13 5.79 -20.58
C TYR A 576 -16.22 6.57 -21.90
N GLU A 577 -17.21 7.46 -22.07
CA GLU A 577 -17.32 8.32 -23.25
C GLU A 577 -16.44 9.56 -23.14
N VAL A 578 -16.15 9.99 -21.91
CA VAL A 578 -15.44 11.25 -21.64
C VAL A 578 -13.96 11.01 -21.34
N ILE A 579 -13.62 9.92 -20.66
CA ILE A 579 -12.24 9.60 -20.27
C ILE A 579 -11.63 8.60 -21.26
N ASN A 580 -10.50 8.96 -21.85
CA ASN A 580 -9.72 8.08 -22.71
C ASN A 580 -9.03 6.98 -21.88
N ASP A 581 -8.89 5.79 -22.48
CA ASP A 581 -8.22 4.63 -21.86
C ASP A 581 -8.89 4.13 -20.56
N PHE A 582 -10.20 4.29 -20.42
CA PHE A 582 -10.99 3.91 -19.24
C PHE A 582 -11.18 2.39 -19.09
N ALA A 583 -11.05 1.88 -17.86
CA ALA A 583 -11.53 0.54 -17.47
C ALA A 583 -12.60 0.59 -16.38
N GLU A 584 -12.26 1.12 -15.21
CA GLU A 584 -13.16 1.16 -14.04
C GLU A 584 -12.95 2.44 -13.22
N ILE A 585 -13.99 2.85 -12.49
CA ILE A 585 -13.91 3.94 -11.51
C ILE A 585 -13.39 3.35 -10.20
N ILE A 586 -12.26 3.89 -9.71
CA ILE A 586 -11.69 3.48 -8.41
C ILE A 586 -12.43 4.19 -7.27
N GLU A 587 -12.58 5.51 -7.38
CA GLU A 587 -13.24 6.33 -6.37
C GLU A 587 -13.80 7.60 -7.02
N ALA A 588 -15.03 7.96 -6.63
CA ALA A 588 -15.69 9.20 -7.05
C ALA A 588 -16.36 9.88 -5.85
N ARG A 589 -16.18 11.19 -5.70
CA ARG A 589 -16.76 12.00 -4.61
C ARG A 589 -17.26 13.33 -5.13
N CYS A 590 -18.51 13.69 -4.82
CA CYS A 590 -19.01 15.04 -5.04
C CYS A 590 -18.53 16.00 -3.94
N ASN A 591 -18.46 17.28 -4.24
CA ASN A 591 -18.29 18.32 -3.24
C ASN A 591 -19.59 18.60 -2.46
N SER A 592 -19.52 19.40 -1.39
CA SER A 592 -20.67 19.62 -0.49
C SER A 592 -21.82 20.40 -1.11
N ASP A 593 -21.60 21.19 -2.18
CA ASP A 593 -22.65 21.89 -2.92
C ASP A 593 -23.15 21.13 -4.17
N CYS A 594 -22.58 19.95 -4.47
CA CYS A 594 -22.89 19.12 -5.63
C CYS A 594 -22.69 19.83 -6.99
N ARG A 595 -21.68 20.68 -7.12
CA ARG A 595 -21.27 21.27 -8.41
C ARG A 595 -20.16 20.51 -9.11
N CYS A 596 -19.26 19.90 -8.34
CA CYS A 596 -18.09 19.21 -8.86
C CYS A 596 -18.02 17.77 -8.32
N VAL A 597 -17.55 16.84 -9.16
CA VAL A 597 -17.21 15.47 -8.74
C VAL A 597 -15.75 15.18 -9.05
N SER A 598 -14.98 14.79 -8.06
CA SER A 598 -13.62 14.27 -8.25
C SER A 598 -13.65 12.76 -8.49
N ILE A 599 -12.93 12.30 -9.52
CA ILE A 599 -12.96 10.93 -10.02
C ILE A 599 -11.52 10.43 -10.23
N THR A 600 -11.25 9.22 -9.74
CA THR A 600 -10.03 8.45 -10.05
C THR A 600 -10.42 7.16 -10.77
N VAL A 601 -9.62 6.77 -11.76
CA VAL A 601 -9.94 5.65 -12.66
C VAL A 601 -8.75 4.71 -12.81
N ALA A 602 -9.05 3.44 -13.06
CA ALA A 602 -8.08 2.51 -13.61
C ALA A 602 -8.11 2.57 -15.15
N MET A 603 -6.94 2.46 -15.75
CA MET A 603 -6.77 2.43 -17.20
C MET A 603 -7.15 1.07 -17.78
N SER A 604 -7.23 0.93 -19.11
CA SER A 604 -7.56 -0.35 -19.80
C SER A 604 -6.66 -1.53 -19.39
N ASN A 605 -5.42 -1.24 -18.96
CA ASN A 605 -4.47 -2.22 -18.43
C ASN A 605 -4.68 -2.57 -16.94
N LEU A 606 -5.77 -2.09 -16.33
CA LEU A 606 -6.12 -2.24 -14.91
C LEU A 606 -5.11 -1.61 -13.92
N LEU A 607 -4.21 -0.74 -14.39
CA LEU A 607 -3.36 0.07 -13.52
C LEU A 607 -4.05 1.40 -13.20
N PRO A 608 -3.91 1.92 -11.97
CA PRO A 608 -4.46 3.23 -11.63
C PRO A 608 -3.85 4.34 -12.49
N SER A 609 -4.69 5.28 -12.95
CA SER A 609 -4.23 6.45 -13.71
C SER A 609 -3.49 7.44 -12.82
N SER A 610 -2.51 8.17 -13.38
CA SER A 610 -1.84 9.29 -12.72
C SER A 610 -2.67 10.58 -12.70
N ILE A 611 -3.86 10.57 -13.30
CA ILE A 611 -4.70 11.75 -13.49
C ILE A 611 -5.85 11.72 -12.49
N LEU A 612 -6.07 12.85 -11.82
CA LEU A 612 -7.30 13.15 -11.08
C LEU A 612 -8.21 13.96 -11.99
N TYR A 613 -9.43 13.46 -12.20
CA TYR A 613 -10.44 14.11 -13.02
C TYR A 613 -11.44 14.84 -12.12
N ILE A 614 -11.87 16.03 -12.52
CA ILE A 614 -12.94 16.78 -11.87
C ILE A 614 -14.01 17.09 -12.91
N TRP A 615 -15.18 16.49 -12.73
CA TRP A 615 -16.35 16.73 -13.56
C TRP A 615 -17.17 17.89 -13.00
N ASP A 616 -17.36 18.93 -13.82
CA ASP A 616 -18.33 19.98 -13.60
C ASP A 616 -19.71 19.52 -14.09
N ILE A 617 -20.65 19.45 -13.14
CA ILE A 617 -22.00 18.93 -13.38
C ILE A 617 -22.84 19.90 -14.21
N GLU A 618 -22.71 21.21 -14.00
CA GLU A 618 -23.53 22.22 -14.69
C GLU A 618 -22.99 22.48 -16.11
N GLY A 619 -21.67 22.60 -16.27
CA GLY A 619 -21.02 22.84 -17.56
C GLY A 619 -20.78 21.59 -18.40
N ASP A 620 -20.94 20.39 -17.82
CA ASP A 620 -20.60 19.10 -18.43
C ASP A 620 -19.17 19.01 -18.97
N GLN A 621 -18.22 19.62 -18.25
CA GLN A 621 -16.81 19.63 -18.60
C GLN A 621 -16.01 18.79 -17.62
N ILE A 622 -14.93 18.18 -18.10
CA ILE A 622 -13.95 17.51 -17.24
C ILE A 622 -12.66 18.34 -17.23
N HIS A 623 -12.18 18.61 -16.03
CA HIS A 623 -10.86 19.16 -15.78
C HIS A 623 -9.92 18.05 -15.32
N GLU A 624 -8.68 18.07 -15.80
CA GLU A 624 -7.68 17.03 -15.54
C GLU A 624 -6.50 17.62 -14.77
N PHE A 625 -6.07 16.92 -13.71
CA PHE A 625 -4.81 17.20 -13.04
C PHE A 625 -3.91 15.96 -13.05
N ASP A 626 -2.83 16.05 -13.81
CA ASP A 626 -1.90 14.94 -14.00
C ASP A 626 -0.72 15.00 -13.01
N PHE A 627 -0.60 13.99 -12.16
CA PHE A 627 0.51 13.82 -11.22
C PHE A 627 1.77 13.22 -11.86
N ALA A 628 1.72 12.76 -13.12
CA ALA A 628 2.90 12.32 -13.86
C ALA A 628 3.70 13.49 -14.43
N LYS A 629 3.05 14.60 -14.77
CA LYS A 629 3.69 15.82 -15.27
C LYS A 629 4.33 16.64 -14.15
N LEU A 630 5.34 17.43 -14.52
CA LEU A 630 5.99 18.35 -13.60
C LEU A 630 5.07 19.57 -13.43
N ASN A 631 4.28 19.58 -12.36
CA ASN A 631 3.47 20.75 -12.03
C ASN A 631 4.23 21.55 -10.96
N GLU A 632 4.72 22.72 -11.35
CA GLU A 632 5.33 23.67 -10.43
C GLU A 632 4.19 24.52 -9.83
N ALA A 633 3.94 24.35 -8.53
CA ALA A 633 3.22 25.37 -7.77
C ALA A 633 4.13 26.61 -7.62
N PRO A 634 3.59 27.83 -7.52
CA PRO A 634 4.41 29.01 -7.25
C PRO A 634 5.17 28.84 -5.93
N ASP A 635 6.49 28.67 -6.03
CA ASP A 635 7.39 28.15 -5.00
C ASP A 635 7.39 28.93 -3.67
N THR A 636 7.55 28.20 -2.57
CA THR A 636 8.45 28.68 -1.50
C THR A 636 9.16 27.64 -0.68
N GLU A 637 10.43 27.96 -0.38
CA GLU A 637 11.35 27.29 0.53
C GLU A 637 11.91 25.93 0.04
N GLY A 638 13.06 26.00 -0.64
CA GLY A 638 14.23 25.21 -0.25
C GLY A 638 14.14 23.69 -0.11
N ALA A 639 13.28 22.99 -0.84
CA ALA A 639 13.39 21.58 -1.22
C ALA A 639 12.33 21.33 -2.30
N THR A 640 12.74 21.06 -3.53
CA THR A 640 11.84 20.94 -4.69
C THR A 640 11.12 19.59 -4.69
N VAL A 641 10.11 19.43 -3.82
CA VAL A 641 9.22 18.26 -3.87
C VAL A 641 8.27 18.40 -5.06
N LYS A 642 8.78 18.02 -6.23
CA LYS A 642 8.06 18.02 -7.52
C LYS A 642 7.01 16.91 -7.52
N SER A 643 5.77 17.16 -7.96
CA SER A 643 4.69 16.14 -8.04
C SER A 643 5.01 14.95 -8.96
N LYS A 644 5.97 15.11 -9.88
CA LYS A 644 6.30 14.20 -10.99
C LYS A 644 6.36 12.72 -10.62
N GLY A 645 5.66 11.90 -11.41
CA GLY A 645 5.74 10.44 -11.39
C GLY A 645 4.98 9.77 -10.24
N ARG A 646 3.94 10.41 -9.71
CA ARG A 646 3.10 9.88 -8.63
C ARG A 646 1.70 9.53 -9.12
N LEU A 647 1.01 8.65 -8.39
CA LEU A 647 -0.39 8.33 -8.58
C LEU A 647 -1.24 8.91 -7.46
N PRO A 648 -2.44 9.44 -7.76
CA PRO A 648 -3.46 9.71 -6.75
C PRO A 648 -3.89 8.39 -6.09
N THR A 649 -3.98 8.39 -4.77
CA THR A 649 -4.31 7.20 -3.97
C THR A 649 -5.53 7.38 -3.09
N ALA A 650 -5.88 8.63 -2.77
CA ALA A 650 -7.08 9.02 -2.05
C ALA A 650 -7.31 10.52 -2.28
N HIS A 651 -8.57 10.94 -2.26
CA HIS A 651 -8.95 12.34 -2.34
C HIS A 651 -10.19 12.63 -1.48
N CYS A 652 -10.29 13.84 -0.94
CA CYS A 652 -11.44 14.24 -0.14
C CYS A 652 -11.75 15.73 -0.29
N TRP A 653 -13.04 16.03 -0.43
CA TRP A 653 -13.56 17.39 -0.38
C TRP A 653 -13.69 17.86 1.06
N ASP A 654 -13.50 19.15 1.29
CA ASP A 654 -13.86 19.76 2.57
C ASP A 654 -15.39 19.86 2.68
N THR A 655 -15.92 19.56 3.86
CA THR A 655 -17.36 19.69 4.13
C THR A 655 -17.77 21.14 4.37
N SER A 656 -16.84 21.98 4.85
CA SER A 656 -17.13 23.38 5.17
C SER A 656 -16.98 24.33 3.98
N ASP A 657 -15.98 24.14 3.12
CA ASP A 657 -15.76 24.90 1.90
C ASP A 657 -15.81 23.97 0.66
N PRO A 658 -16.86 24.05 -0.18
CA PRO A 658 -17.05 23.14 -1.33
C PRO A 658 -15.96 23.26 -2.40
N ARG A 659 -15.11 24.29 -2.33
CA ARG A 659 -14.04 24.54 -3.31
C ARG A 659 -12.77 23.75 -3.00
N VAL A 660 -12.57 23.30 -1.77
CA VAL A 660 -11.30 22.72 -1.31
C VAL A 660 -11.29 21.21 -1.54
N LEU A 661 -10.28 20.73 -2.25
CA LEU A 661 -10.01 19.33 -2.51
C LEU A 661 -8.58 18.99 -2.09
N ILE A 662 -8.41 17.96 -1.28
CA ILE A 662 -7.09 17.45 -0.92
C ILE A 662 -6.90 16.07 -1.54
N CYS A 663 -5.75 15.88 -2.17
CA CYS A 663 -5.37 14.61 -2.78
C CYS A 663 -4.05 14.10 -2.19
N ARG A 664 -4.04 12.82 -1.80
CA ARG A 664 -2.82 12.10 -1.43
C ARG A 664 -2.28 11.40 -2.67
N ALA A 665 -1.03 11.70 -3.03
CA ALA A 665 -0.35 11.05 -4.15
C ALA A 665 0.93 10.32 -3.71
N GLN A 666 1.20 9.16 -4.31
CA GLN A 666 2.33 8.30 -3.98
C GLN A 666 3.11 7.88 -5.23
N LYS A 667 4.43 7.88 -5.14
CA LYS A 667 5.33 7.43 -6.22
C LYS A 667 5.23 5.92 -6.39
N ILE A 668 5.01 5.46 -7.63
CA ILE A 668 5.14 4.03 -7.96
C ILE A 668 6.63 3.73 -8.06
N GLU A 669 7.10 2.70 -7.36
CA GLU A 669 8.41 2.11 -7.60
C GLU A 669 8.40 1.45 -8.99
N SER A 670 8.76 2.21 -10.03
CA SER A 670 8.86 1.72 -11.40
C SER A 670 10.25 1.12 -11.65
N LYS A 671 10.26 -0.08 -12.23
CA LYS A 671 11.45 -0.68 -12.86
C LYS A 671 11.73 0.11 -14.16
N GLU A 672 12.98 0.54 -14.35
CA GLU A 672 13.58 1.16 -15.57
C GLU A 672 13.39 2.68 -15.73
N THR A 673 14.46 3.49 -15.87
CA THR A 673 15.40 3.51 -17.01
C THR A 673 16.81 3.99 -16.58
N LYS A 674 17.84 3.18 -16.84
CA LYS A 674 19.23 3.67 -16.90
C LYS A 674 19.51 4.13 -18.34
N ASN A 675 19.75 5.43 -18.52
CA ASN A 675 20.78 5.95 -19.43
C ASN A 675 20.95 7.47 -19.24
N SER A 676 21.76 7.87 -18.26
CA SER A 676 22.76 8.94 -18.43
C SER A 676 23.53 9.21 -17.12
N SER A 677 24.81 8.83 -17.15
CA SER A 677 25.99 9.49 -16.55
C SER A 677 25.88 10.42 -15.32
N LYS A 678 26.63 9.99 -14.29
CA LYS A 678 27.29 10.71 -13.17
C LYS A 678 26.41 11.17 -11.99
N PRO A 679 26.74 10.73 -10.75
CA PRO A 679 26.11 11.25 -9.54
C PRO A 679 26.81 12.55 -9.14
N ASN A 680 26.13 13.69 -9.29
CA ASN A 680 26.52 14.90 -8.58
C ASN A 680 25.79 14.92 -7.24
N PHE A 681 26.56 15.07 -6.16
CA PHE A 681 26.09 15.26 -4.80
C PHE A 681 25.27 16.56 -4.68
N SER A 682 23.95 16.47 -4.49
CA SER A 682 23.13 17.40 -3.71
C SER A 682 21.65 16.99 -3.64
N SER A 683 21.04 17.27 -2.48
CA SER A 683 19.60 17.36 -2.11
C SER A 683 18.80 16.09 -1.71
N ASN A 684 18.31 16.15 -0.46
CA ASN A 684 17.44 15.23 0.31
C ASN A 684 15.98 15.06 -0.21
N ASP A 685 15.73 15.03 -1.53
CA ASP A 685 14.40 15.37 -2.06
C ASP A 685 13.44 14.21 -2.42
N ASP A 686 13.74 12.95 -2.07
CA ASP A 686 12.96 11.80 -2.57
C ASP A 686 11.93 11.27 -1.54
N THR A 687 11.01 12.11 -1.06
CA THR A 687 9.86 11.65 -0.28
C THR A 687 8.83 10.96 -1.18
N SER A 688 8.46 9.72 -0.82
CA SER A 688 7.61 8.85 -1.64
C SER A 688 6.13 9.30 -1.69
N VAL A 689 5.65 10.01 -0.68
CA VAL A 689 4.24 10.44 -0.55
C VAL A 689 4.14 11.96 -0.38
N ILE A 690 3.15 12.55 -1.05
CA ILE A 690 2.81 13.97 -0.96
C ILE A 690 1.31 14.15 -0.71
N LEU A 691 0.97 15.26 -0.06
CA LEU A 691 -0.39 15.81 0.01
C LEU A 691 -0.44 17.04 -0.86
N VAL A 692 -1.44 17.11 -1.74
CA VAL A 692 -1.68 18.25 -2.62
C VAL A 692 -3.01 18.87 -2.22
N SER A 693 -2.98 20.12 -1.77
CA SER A 693 -4.15 20.94 -1.50
C SER A 693 -4.50 21.74 -2.75
N MET A 694 -5.76 21.70 -3.15
CA MET A 694 -6.23 22.25 -4.42
C MET A 694 -7.56 22.97 -4.22
N PHE A 695 -7.80 24.00 -5.02
CA PHE A 695 -9.10 24.57 -5.24
C PHE A 695 -9.68 24.06 -6.56
N ALA A 696 -10.93 23.64 -6.54
CA ALA A 696 -11.62 23.16 -7.72
C ALA A 696 -12.99 23.84 -7.83
N THR A 697 -13.22 24.52 -8.95
CA THR A 697 -14.44 25.27 -9.23
C THR A 697 -14.84 25.11 -10.69
N PRO A 698 -16.15 25.10 -11.02
CA PRO A 698 -16.62 25.04 -12.41
C PRO A 698 -16.00 26.10 -13.33
N ASP A 699 -15.89 27.35 -12.84
CA ASP A 699 -15.48 28.49 -13.67
C ASP A 699 -13.97 28.53 -14.00
N HIS A 700 -13.13 27.96 -13.12
CA HIS A 700 -11.67 28.08 -13.19
C HIS A 700 -10.93 26.74 -13.24
N GLY A 701 -11.65 25.62 -13.21
CA GLY A 701 -11.07 24.29 -13.17
C GLY A 701 -10.31 24.05 -11.87
N ILE A 702 -9.07 23.55 -11.98
CA ILE A 702 -8.24 23.08 -10.86
C ILE A 702 -7.05 24.00 -10.64
N ALA A 703 -6.93 24.60 -9.46
CA ALA A 703 -5.78 25.39 -9.04
C ALA A 703 -5.07 24.74 -7.84
N VAL A 704 -3.76 24.55 -7.94
CA VAL A 704 -2.94 24.00 -6.85
C VAL A 704 -2.62 25.11 -5.85
N GLN A 705 -2.91 24.86 -4.58
CA GLN A 705 -2.63 25.78 -3.48
C GLN A 705 -1.30 25.45 -2.79
N ASP A 706 -1.09 24.20 -2.39
CA ASP A 706 0.07 23.76 -1.61
C ASP A 706 0.42 22.30 -1.87
N ILE A 707 1.71 21.96 -1.77
CA ILE A 707 2.22 20.58 -1.89
C ILE A 707 3.11 20.30 -0.68
N ARG A 708 2.73 19.30 0.11
CA ARG A 708 3.43 18.94 1.36
C ARG A 708 3.97 17.51 1.32
N PRO A 709 5.26 17.29 1.59
CA PRO A 709 5.79 15.94 1.73
C PRO A 709 5.32 15.30 3.04
N VAL A 710 4.99 14.01 2.99
CA VAL A 710 4.67 13.21 4.17
C VAL A 710 5.82 12.25 4.44
N LYS A 711 6.36 12.29 5.67
CA LYS A 711 7.51 11.46 6.08
C LYS A 711 7.21 9.96 6.00
N ASP A 712 6.02 9.55 6.44
CA ASP A 712 5.62 8.15 6.48
C ASP A 712 4.75 7.76 5.28
N ALA A 713 5.23 6.81 4.47
CA ALA A 713 4.47 6.31 3.33
C ALA A 713 3.17 5.59 3.72
N SER A 714 3.07 5.10 4.96
CA SER A 714 1.90 4.38 5.48
C SER A 714 0.76 5.29 5.96
N THR A 715 0.99 6.61 6.03
CA THR A 715 -0.03 7.58 6.45
C THR A 715 -1.18 7.63 5.45
N ARG A 716 -2.42 7.61 5.96
CA ARG A 716 -3.64 7.68 5.14
C ARG A 716 -4.37 8.99 5.37
N LEU A 717 -4.95 9.52 4.29
CA LEU A 717 -5.85 10.67 4.33
C LEU A 717 -7.24 10.16 4.72
N LEU A 718 -7.81 10.69 5.81
CA LEU A 718 -9.15 10.29 6.29
C LEU A 718 -10.23 11.30 5.91
N GLY A 719 -9.90 12.60 5.94
CA GLY A 719 -10.85 13.66 5.66
C GLY A 719 -10.22 15.04 5.84
N VAL A 720 -11.01 16.06 5.53
CA VAL A 720 -10.64 17.47 5.67
C VAL A 720 -11.77 18.17 6.41
N GLN A 721 -11.40 18.97 7.39
CA GLN A 721 -12.29 19.90 8.06
C GLN A 721 -11.49 21.20 8.22
N SER A 722 -11.63 22.11 7.25
CA SER A 722 -10.78 23.30 7.19
C SER A 722 -10.72 24.01 8.55
N PRO A 723 -9.52 24.32 9.09
CA PRO A 723 -8.20 24.22 8.44
C PRO A 723 -7.41 22.95 8.74
N ASP A 724 -8.00 21.93 9.37
CA ASP A 724 -7.34 20.68 9.72
C ASP A 724 -7.43 19.66 8.58
N ILE A 725 -6.29 19.11 8.17
CA ILE A 725 -6.19 17.91 7.33
C ILE A 725 -6.02 16.71 8.25
N ILE A 726 -6.91 15.74 8.14
CA ILE A 726 -7.00 14.64 9.10
C ILE A 726 -6.31 13.41 8.52
N LEU A 727 -5.21 13.03 9.18
CA LEU A 727 -4.32 11.95 8.74
C LEU A 727 -4.27 10.85 9.79
N LEU A 728 -4.15 9.60 9.33
CA LEU A 728 -3.94 8.43 10.19
C LEU A 728 -2.45 8.08 10.23
N SER A 729 -1.83 8.14 11.41
CA SER A 729 -0.43 7.71 11.61
C SER A 729 -0.32 6.19 11.85
N PRO A 730 0.83 5.58 11.52
CA PRO A 730 1.05 4.15 11.76
C PRO A 730 1.18 3.82 13.25
N GLU A 731 1.88 4.67 14.00
CA GLU A 731 2.13 4.51 15.43
C GLU A 731 1.22 5.44 16.24
N MET A 732 0.83 5.00 17.44
CA MET A 732 0.17 5.90 18.39
C MET A 732 1.18 6.95 18.82
N ALA A 733 0.83 8.23 18.68
CA ALA A 733 1.71 9.33 19.06
C ALA A 733 2.07 9.22 20.55
N ALA A 734 3.36 9.21 20.86
CA ALA A 734 3.87 9.14 22.23
C ALA A 734 3.44 10.40 23.00
N GLY A 735 2.40 10.29 23.82
CA GLY A 735 1.91 11.36 24.69
C GLY A 735 0.40 11.50 24.78
N GLU A 736 -0.35 11.18 23.72
CA GLU A 736 -1.80 11.47 23.64
C GLU A 736 -2.70 10.24 23.44
N GLY A 737 -2.12 9.06 23.16
CA GLY A 737 -2.90 7.85 22.90
C GLY A 737 -3.78 7.93 21.65
N SER A 738 -3.52 8.92 20.78
CA SER A 738 -4.23 9.15 19.52
C SER A 738 -3.48 8.54 18.34
N LYS A 739 -4.24 8.02 17.37
CA LYS A 739 -3.73 7.50 16.09
C LYS A 739 -4.01 8.48 14.93
N VAL A 740 -4.80 9.51 15.19
CA VAL A 740 -5.22 10.50 14.19
C VAL A 740 -4.47 11.79 14.44
N THR A 741 -3.65 12.19 13.47
CA THR A 741 -2.90 13.45 13.49
C THR A 741 -3.64 14.51 12.69
N ARG A 742 -3.86 15.68 13.29
CA ARG A 742 -4.42 16.86 12.61
C ARG A 742 -3.27 17.71 12.09
N LEU A 743 -3.19 17.86 10.77
CA LEU A 743 -2.21 18.72 10.11
C LEU A 743 -2.89 20.02 9.69
N LEU A 744 -2.51 21.11 10.33
CA LEU A 744 -3.05 22.43 10.06
C LEU A 744 -2.62 22.92 8.66
N MET A 745 -3.51 23.52 7.89
CA MET A 745 -3.18 24.18 6.61
C MET A 745 -2.17 25.32 6.80
N ARG A 746 -1.36 25.59 5.77
CA ARG A 746 -0.20 26.51 5.84
C ARG A 746 -0.53 27.90 6.32
N GLU A 747 -1.65 28.44 5.85
CA GLU A 747 -2.08 29.79 6.16
C GLU A 747 -2.46 29.95 7.62
N PHE A 748 -2.75 28.85 8.32
CA PHE A 748 -3.23 28.85 9.69
C PHE A 748 -2.12 28.55 10.71
N GLU A 749 -0.93 28.09 10.31
CA GLU A 749 0.12 27.61 11.25
C GLU A 749 0.59 28.69 12.24
N GLU A 750 0.58 29.96 11.82
CA GLU A 750 0.92 31.11 12.66
C GLU A 750 -0.31 31.82 13.25
N LEU A 751 -1.53 31.36 12.92
CA LEU A 751 -2.76 31.85 13.53
C LEU A 751 -3.06 31.01 14.77
N GLY A 752 -2.97 31.63 15.95
CA GLY A 752 -3.44 31.04 17.20
C GLY A 752 -4.96 30.89 17.20
N GLU A 753 -5.66 31.58 18.11
CA GLU A 753 -7.13 31.57 18.08
C GLU A 753 -7.67 32.51 16.99
N TYR A 754 -8.66 32.03 16.23
CA TYR A 754 -9.30 32.79 15.17
C TYR A 754 -10.81 32.50 15.10
N ASP A 755 -11.57 33.51 14.66
CA ASP A 755 -13.01 33.40 14.46
C ASP A 755 -13.33 32.75 13.09
N GLU A 756 -14.51 32.15 12.96
CA GLU A 756 -15.01 31.60 11.68
C GLU A 756 -15.04 32.63 10.53
N ALA A 757 -15.29 33.91 10.84
CA ALA A 757 -15.21 34.98 9.85
C ALA A 757 -13.78 35.20 9.33
N THR A 758 -12.78 35.07 10.22
CA THR A 758 -11.36 35.19 9.85
C THR A 758 -10.92 33.98 9.02
N LYS A 759 -11.37 32.77 9.40
CA LYS A 759 -11.14 31.54 8.64
C LYS A 759 -11.65 31.64 7.21
N ARG A 760 -12.92 32.04 7.01
CA ARG A 760 -13.49 32.21 5.67
C ARG A 760 -12.72 33.23 4.84
N ALA A 761 -12.40 34.37 5.42
CA ALA A 761 -11.67 35.42 4.71
C ALA A 761 -10.25 34.99 4.28
N ILE A 762 -9.55 34.18 5.08
CA ILE A 762 -8.24 33.59 4.71
C ILE A 762 -8.40 32.54 3.59
N MET A 763 -9.45 31.72 3.64
CA MET A 763 -9.73 30.74 2.58
C MET A 763 -10.08 31.43 1.26
N ASP A 764 -10.95 32.44 1.28
CA ASP A 764 -11.29 33.25 0.10
C ASP A 764 -10.05 33.95 -0.47
N PHE A 765 -9.19 34.46 0.41
CA PHE A 765 -7.94 35.04 0.02
C PHE A 765 -7.01 34.05 -0.69
N SER A 766 -6.82 32.86 -0.11
CA SER A 766 -5.96 31.82 -0.68
C SER A 766 -6.50 31.34 -2.03
N PHE A 767 -7.82 31.17 -2.14
CA PHE A 767 -8.50 30.89 -3.40
C PHE A 767 -8.17 31.94 -4.46
N HIS A 768 -8.39 33.22 -4.17
CA HIS A 768 -8.14 34.29 -5.14
C HIS A 768 -6.67 34.45 -5.53
N ILE A 769 -5.71 34.19 -4.61
CA ILE A 769 -4.29 34.12 -4.99
C ILE A 769 -4.03 32.98 -5.96
N SER A 770 -4.57 31.79 -5.67
CA SER A 770 -4.36 30.62 -6.54
C SER A 770 -4.91 30.84 -7.96
N MET A 771 -5.98 31.64 -8.06
CA MET A 771 -6.57 32.08 -9.33
C MET A 771 -5.89 33.33 -9.94
N SER A 772 -4.80 33.82 -9.34
CA SER A 772 -4.10 35.05 -9.76
C SER A 772 -4.98 36.32 -9.80
N ASN A 773 -6.07 36.36 -9.03
CA ASN A 773 -7.01 37.50 -8.95
C ASN A 773 -6.82 38.30 -7.65
N MET A 774 -5.84 39.21 -7.65
CA MET A 774 -5.38 39.86 -6.42
C MET A 774 -6.32 40.94 -5.86
N ASP A 775 -7.15 41.56 -6.71
CA ASP A 775 -8.06 42.63 -6.28
C ASP A 775 -9.19 42.09 -5.38
N GLU A 776 -9.76 40.94 -5.75
CA GLU A 776 -10.77 40.26 -4.92
C GLU A 776 -10.14 39.62 -3.68
N ALA A 777 -8.92 39.08 -3.81
CA ALA A 777 -8.15 38.60 -2.66
C ALA A 777 -7.99 39.71 -1.62
N PHE A 778 -7.65 40.93 -2.04
CA PHE A 778 -7.50 42.03 -1.10
C PHE A 778 -8.81 42.42 -0.40
N LYS A 779 -9.94 42.40 -1.11
CA LYS A 779 -11.25 42.74 -0.54
C LYS A 779 -11.66 41.79 0.59
N SER A 780 -11.34 40.50 0.49
CA SER A 780 -11.71 39.51 1.50
C SER A 780 -11.00 39.72 2.84
N ILE A 781 -9.75 40.20 2.82
CA ILE A 781 -8.91 40.37 4.04
C ILE A 781 -9.05 41.75 4.69
N LYS A 782 -9.55 42.77 3.99
CA LYS A 782 -9.58 44.17 4.46
C LYS A 782 -10.21 44.36 5.84
N SER A 783 -11.16 43.51 6.24
CA SER A 783 -11.83 43.56 7.54
C SER A 783 -11.06 42.90 8.70
N ILE A 784 -10.00 42.14 8.41
CA ILE A 784 -9.24 41.39 9.41
C ILE A 784 -8.27 42.31 10.17
N LYS A 785 -8.32 42.27 11.50
CA LYS A 785 -7.43 43.06 12.37
C LYS A 785 -6.22 42.28 12.93
N ASN A 786 -6.16 40.97 12.69
CA ASN A 786 -5.12 40.12 13.24
C ASN A 786 -3.77 40.37 12.55
N GLU A 787 -2.75 40.78 13.32
CA GLU A 787 -1.40 41.09 12.84
C GLU A 787 -0.69 39.88 12.23
N ALA A 788 -0.94 38.66 12.73
CA ALA A 788 -0.33 37.44 12.21
C ALA A 788 -0.73 37.16 10.75
N VAL A 789 -2.00 37.44 10.39
CA VAL A 789 -2.50 37.31 9.01
C VAL A 789 -1.76 38.27 8.08
N TRP A 790 -1.62 39.53 8.49
CA TRP A 790 -0.92 40.54 7.71
C TRP A 790 0.58 40.26 7.57
N LYS A 791 1.20 39.62 8.58
CA LYS A 791 2.59 39.14 8.51
C LYS A 791 2.75 38.02 7.49
N SER A 792 1.90 37.00 7.52
CA SER A 792 1.88 35.91 6.56
C SER A 792 1.60 36.41 5.13
N LEU A 793 0.69 37.38 5.01
CA LEU A 793 0.40 38.06 3.75
C LEU A 793 1.60 38.88 3.23
N ALA A 794 2.29 39.59 4.11
CA ALA A 794 3.49 40.35 3.72
C ALA A 794 4.60 39.40 3.23
N LYS A 795 4.78 38.24 3.86
CA LYS A 795 5.68 37.18 3.36
C LYS A 795 5.26 36.68 1.96
N MET A 796 3.95 36.55 1.69
CA MET A 796 3.45 36.21 0.35
C MET A 796 3.67 37.31 -0.68
N CYS A 797 3.62 38.59 -0.30
CA CYS A 797 3.90 39.72 -1.20
C CYS A 797 5.36 39.70 -1.70
N VAL A 798 6.31 39.22 -0.89
CA VAL A 798 7.70 39.01 -1.32
C VAL A 798 7.78 38.02 -2.49
N LYS A 799 7.03 36.92 -2.39
CA LYS A 799 7.08 35.82 -3.34
C LYS A 799 6.37 36.16 -4.65
N THR A 800 5.24 36.84 -4.55
CA THR A 800 4.44 37.33 -5.70
C THR A 800 4.99 38.60 -6.33
N LYS A 801 6.07 39.19 -5.77
CA LYS A 801 6.70 40.45 -6.19
C LYS A 801 5.74 41.66 -6.22
N GLN A 802 4.72 41.68 -5.37
CA GLN A 802 3.71 42.75 -5.32
C GLN A 802 3.98 43.77 -4.22
N LEU A 803 4.56 44.90 -4.59
CA LEU A 803 5.01 45.93 -3.64
C LEU A 803 3.88 46.78 -3.06
N ASP A 804 2.85 47.10 -3.85
CA ASP A 804 1.76 47.99 -3.42
C ASP A 804 0.98 47.38 -2.25
N MET A 805 0.72 46.07 -2.36
CA MET A 805 0.11 45.27 -1.30
C MET A 805 1.00 45.18 -0.06
N ALA A 806 2.31 45.02 -0.24
CA ALA A 806 3.24 44.92 0.87
C ALA A 806 3.26 46.19 1.74
N VAL A 807 3.19 47.38 1.14
CA VAL A 807 3.14 48.67 1.87
C VAL A 807 1.91 48.72 2.78
N LEU A 808 0.78 48.23 2.29
CA LEU A 808 -0.46 48.20 3.06
C LEU A 808 -0.40 47.17 4.20
N CYS A 809 0.16 45.98 3.94
CA CYS A 809 0.35 44.94 4.96
C CYS A 809 1.23 45.44 6.11
N LEU A 810 2.35 46.08 5.78
CA LEU A 810 3.23 46.69 6.78
C LEU A 810 2.55 47.81 7.57
N GLY A 811 1.60 48.52 6.94
CA GLY A 811 0.74 49.49 7.62
C GLY A 811 -0.14 48.84 8.69
N HIS A 812 -0.80 47.73 8.36
CA HIS A 812 -1.62 46.97 9.30
C HIS A 812 -0.80 46.26 10.40
N MET A 813 0.43 45.83 10.08
CA MET A 813 1.40 45.31 11.05
C MET A 813 2.03 46.40 11.93
N LYS A 814 1.69 47.68 11.72
CA LYS A 814 2.31 48.83 12.39
C LYS A 814 3.83 48.88 12.22
N HIS A 815 4.35 48.27 11.15
CA HIS A 815 5.78 48.18 10.85
C HIS A 815 6.24 49.41 10.06
N VAL A 816 6.34 50.55 10.76
CA VAL A 816 6.59 51.88 10.17
C VAL A 816 7.94 51.93 9.42
N ARG A 817 8.97 51.26 9.94
CA ARG A 817 10.31 51.23 9.34
C ARG A 817 10.27 50.59 7.95
N GLY A 818 9.71 49.39 7.86
CA GLY A 818 9.60 48.66 6.59
C GLY A 818 8.70 49.40 5.58
N ALA A 819 7.57 49.96 6.02
CA ALA A 819 6.68 50.72 5.14
C ALA A 819 7.40 51.95 4.55
N ARG A 820 8.24 52.62 5.35
CA ARG A 820 9.08 53.73 4.87
C ARG A 820 10.15 53.24 3.89
N ALA A 821 10.89 52.20 4.24
CA ALA A 821 11.97 51.65 3.39
C ALA A 821 11.45 51.26 2.00
N ILE A 822 10.26 50.66 1.93
CA ILE A 822 9.64 50.28 0.65
C ILE A 822 9.14 51.49 -0.12
N ARG A 823 8.53 52.49 0.52
CA ARG A 823 8.13 53.72 -0.18
C ARG A 823 9.33 54.45 -0.79
N GLU A 824 10.45 54.50 -0.07
CA GLU A 824 11.70 55.04 -0.59
C GLU A 824 12.22 54.19 -1.76
N ALA A 825 12.17 52.86 -1.66
CA ALA A 825 12.57 51.96 -2.74
C ALA A 825 11.65 52.02 -3.97
N ILE A 826 10.34 52.23 -3.80
CA ILE A 826 9.37 52.40 -4.90
C ILE A 826 9.69 53.67 -5.69
N ASN A 827 9.97 54.78 -4.99
CA ASN A 827 10.26 56.08 -5.59
C ASN A 827 11.61 56.15 -6.31
N ASP A 828 12.54 55.25 -5.99
CA ASP A 828 13.83 55.17 -6.67
C ASP A 828 13.70 54.41 -8.01
N SER A 829 13.97 55.11 -9.10
CA SER A 829 13.91 54.58 -10.47
C SER A 829 15.17 53.77 -10.86
N SER A 830 16.24 53.82 -10.07
CA SER A 830 17.48 53.07 -10.31
C SER A 830 17.40 51.60 -9.86
N LEU A 831 16.41 51.26 -9.02
CA LEU A 831 16.21 49.93 -8.44
C LEU A 831 15.31 49.06 -9.33
N LYS A 832 15.76 47.84 -9.66
CA LYS A 832 14.92 46.81 -10.28
C LYS A 832 13.86 46.29 -9.30
N LEU A 833 12.76 45.74 -9.83
CA LEU A 833 11.66 45.17 -9.05
C LEU A 833 12.17 44.12 -8.03
N GLU A 834 13.05 43.22 -8.46
CA GLU A 834 13.65 42.18 -7.62
C GLU A 834 14.42 42.76 -6.42
N ALA A 835 15.15 43.86 -6.61
CA ALA A 835 15.87 44.51 -5.51
C ALA A 835 14.92 45.20 -4.54
N LYS A 836 13.83 45.81 -5.02
CA LYS A 836 12.78 46.41 -4.18
C LYS A 836 12.10 45.34 -3.31
N VAL A 837 11.81 44.18 -3.91
CA VAL A 837 11.23 43.03 -3.21
C VAL A 837 12.22 42.40 -2.24
N GLY A 838 13.52 42.37 -2.57
CA GLY A 838 14.58 41.95 -1.65
C GLY A 838 14.67 42.83 -0.39
N ILE A 839 14.47 44.15 -0.51
CA ILE A 839 14.42 45.06 0.66
C ILE A 839 13.24 44.71 1.57
N LEU A 840 12.06 44.43 1.00
CA LEU A 840 10.91 43.95 1.75
C LEU A 840 11.22 42.61 2.46
N ALA A 841 11.88 41.67 1.78
CA ALA A 841 12.26 40.38 2.35
C ALA A 841 13.18 40.53 3.58
N VAL A 842 14.14 41.47 3.55
CA VAL A 842 15.01 41.78 4.70
C VAL A 842 14.20 42.33 5.88
N GLU A 843 13.27 43.26 5.64
CA GLU A 843 12.42 43.83 6.69
C GLU A 843 11.46 42.81 7.31
N LEU A 844 11.12 41.74 6.59
CA LEU A 844 10.30 40.63 7.08
C LEU A 844 11.11 39.46 7.69
N GLY A 845 12.45 39.53 7.67
CA GLY A 845 13.33 38.47 8.19
C GLY A 845 13.50 37.26 7.25
N LEU A 846 13.10 37.36 5.99
CA LEU A 846 13.24 36.31 4.96
C LEU A 846 14.61 36.42 4.27
N TYR A 847 15.69 36.14 5.01
CA TYR A 847 17.06 36.40 4.52
C TYR A 847 17.49 35.52 3.34
N ALA A 848 17.03 34.27 3.28
CA ALA A 848 17.35 33.36 2.16
C ALA A 848 16.71 33.82 0.84
N ASP A 849 15.45 34.23 0.89
CA ASP A 849 14.74 34.80 -0.27
C ASP A 849 15.37 36.14 -0.68
N ALA A 850 15.75 36.98 0.29
CA ALA A 850 16.44 38.24 0.03
C ALA A 850 17.78 38.01 -0.72
N GLU A 851 18.57 37.03 -0.30
CA GLU A 851 19.83 36.67 -0.96
C GLU A 851 19.61 36.26 -2.42
N LYS A 852 18.60 35.41 -2.69
CA LYS A 852 18.24 35.00 -4.05
C LYS A 852 17.80 36.20 -4.90
N LEU A 853 16.91 37.04 -4.37
CA LEU A 853 16.40 38.22 -5.07
C LEU A 853 17.49 39.27 -5.37
N PHE A 854 18.43 39.48 -4.46
CA PHE A 854 19.56 40.39 -4.71
C PHE A 854 20.54 39.86 -5.77
N ARG A 855 20.74 38.54 -5.84
CA ARG A 855 21.49 37.90 -6.94
C ARG A 855 20.78 38.08 -8.28
N GLU A 856 19.47 37.82 -8.33
CA GLU A 856 18.65 38.00 -9.54
C GLU A 856 18.65 39.46 -10.02
N ALA A 857 18.59 40.42 -9.08
CA ALA A 857 18.65 41.85 -9.40
C ALA A 857 20.04 42.32 -9.86
N ASN A 858 21.07 41.48 -9.70
CA ASN A 858 22.49 41.84 -9.82
C ASN A 858 22.88 43.05 -8.94
N ARG A 859 22.27 43.15 -7.74
CA ARG A 859 22.56 44.20 -6.74
C ARG A 859 23.34 43.60 -5.59
N LEU A 860 24.59 43.26 -5.90
CA LEU A 860 25.52 42.64 -4.99
C LEU A 860 25.88 43.54 -3.81
N ASP A 861 25.73 44.88 -3.92
CA ASP A 861 25.79 45.87 -2.82
C ASP A 861 24.96 45.51 -1.60
N PHE A 862 23.68 45.24 -1.82
CA PHE A 862 22.77 44.85 -0.74
C PHE A 862 23.07 43.45 -0.23
N LEU A 863 23.48 42.54 -1.13
CA LEU A 863 23.82 41.18 -0.74
C LEU A 863 25.04 41.14 0.20
N GLY A 864 26.12 41.86 -0.11
CA GLY A 864 27.28 41.88 0.79
C GLY A 864 26.97 42.57 2.12
N SER A 865 26.16 43.64 2.12
CA SER A 865 25.71 44.25 3.38
C SER A 865 24.84 43.30 4.20
N LEU A 866 23.99 42.48 3.56
CA LEU A 866 23.18 41.46 4.21
C LEU A 866 24.05 40.35 4.81
N LEU A 867 25.04 39.87 4.07
CA LEU A 867 25.98 38.84 4.53
C LEU A 867 26.82 39.33 5.72
N GLU A 868 27.33 40.56 5.66
CA GLU A 868 28.03 41.21 6.77
C GLU A 868 27.14 41.32 8.01
N ALA A 869 25.88 41.75 7.85
CA ALA A 869 24.92 41.83 8.96
C ALA A 869 24.56 40.44 9.53
N SER A 870 24.62 39.38 8.72
CA SER A 870 24.37 37.98 9.13
C SER A 870 25.60 37.27 9.73
N ASN A 871 26.71 37.99 9.96
CA ASN A 871 28.00 37.45 10.44
C ASN A 871 28.68 36.45 9.47
N LYS A 872 28.33 36.48 8.17
CA LYS A 872 28.93 35.63 7.12
C LYS A 872 30.03 36.39 6.36
N TYR A 873 31.00 36.93 7.10
CA TYR A 873 32.08 37.75 6.52
C TYR A 873 32.94 37.06 5.45
N PRO A 874 33.32 35.76 5.56
CA PRO A 874 34.12 35.10 4.53
C PRO A 874 33.44 35.05 3.16
N GLU A 875 32.13 34.77 3.15
CA GLU A 875 31.32 34.76 1.92
C GLU A 875 31.17 36.17 1.35
N ALA A 876 30.99 37.18 2.21
CA ALA A 876 30.93 38.59 1.80
C ALA A 876 32.24 39.07 1.15
N ILE A 877 33.39 38.68 1.70
CA ILE A 877 34.72 39.03 1.15
C ILE A 877 34.95 38.35 -0.21
N LEU A 878 34.59 37.06 -0.35
CA LEU A 878 34.64 36.36 -1.64
C LEU A 878 33.74 37.02 -2.69
N LEU A 879 32.62 37.58 -2.27
CA LEU A 879 31.74 38.32 -3.17
C LEU A 879 32.32 39.69 -3.54
N ALA A 880 32.88 40.41 -2.58
CA ALA A 880 33.47 41.75 -2.77
C ALA A 880 34.77 41.74 -3.61
N THR A 881 35.61 40.71 -3.46
CA THR A 881 36.84 40.51 -4.25
C THR A 881 36.56 40.38 -5.75
N ASN A 882 35.41 39.80 -6.11
CA ASN A 882 35.00 39.64 -7.51
C ASN A 882 34.42 40.93 -8.13
N GLU A 883 34.04 41.93 -7.33
CA GLU A 883 33.36 43.14 -7.80
C GLU A 883 34.24 44.40 -7.79
N ASN A 884 34.71 44.81 -6.61
CA ASN A 884 35.30 46.13 -6.42
C ASN A 884 36.27 46.15 -5.23
N LYS A 885 37.52 46.53 -5.51
CA LYS A 885 38.60 46.61 -4.52
C LYS A 885 38.33 47.59 -3.37
N ILE A 886 37.49 48.61 -3.59
CA ILE A 886 37.08 49.54 -2.53
C ILE A 886 36.22 48.82 -1.48
N ARG A 887 35.30 47.97 -1.95
CA ARG A 887 34.36 47.26 -1.11
C ARG A 887 35.00 46.08 -0.41
N GLU A 888 35.93 45.41 -1.07
CA GLU A 888 36.79 44.39 -0.47
C GLU A 888 37.48 44.92 0.81
N LYS A 889 38.13 46.10 0.73
CA LYS A 889 38.76 46.73 1.90
C LYS A 889 37.76 47.08 3.00
N LEU A 890 36.57 47.52 2.63
CA LEU A 890 35.50 47.84 3.58
C LEU A 890 35.00 46.57 4.31
N SER A 891 34.81 45.47 3.59
CA SER A 891 34.40 44.19 4.18
C SER A 891 35.49 43.63 5.11
N TYR A 892 36.78 43.73 4.74
CA TYR A 892 37.89 43.39 5.64
C TYR A 892 37.90 44.26 6.91
N TYR A 893 37.65 45.56 6.77
CA TYR A 893 37.56 46.49 7.91
C TYR A 893 36.39 46.13 8.85
N ASN A 894 35.21 45.89 8.30
CA ASN A 894 34.03 45.50 9.07
C ASN A 894 34.23 44.15 9.78
N TYR A 895 34.89 43.18 9.11
CA TYR A 895 35.22 41.90 9.73
C TYR A 895 36.26 42.04 10.86
N GLY A 896 37.30 42.86 10.66
CA GLY A 896 38.27 43.18 11.71
C GLY A 896 37.60 43.80 12.95
N ARG A 897 36.61 44.67 12.74
CA ARG A 897 35.83 45.28 13.82
C ARG A 897 34.93 44.29 14.57
N ALA A 898 34.33 43.33 13.87
CA ALA A 898 33.55 42.26 14.51
C ALA A 898 34.46 41.35 15.36
N LEU A 899 35.62 40.96 14.83
CA LEU A 899 36.62 40.15 15.55
C LEU A 899 37.19 40.87 16.77
N GLU A 900 37.36 42.20 16.71
CA GLU A 900 37.72 43.04 17.86
C GLU A 900 36.67 42.95 18.97
N GLN A 901 35.38 42.99 18.62
CA GLN A 901 34.28 42.85 19.58
C GLN A 901 34.20 41.44 20.20
N GLU A 902 34.56 40.41 19.43
CA GLU A 902 34.66 39.01 19.91
C GLU A 902 35.93 38.75 20.74
N GLY A 903 36.90 39.68 20.74
CA GLY A 903 38.16 39.58 21.48
C GLY A 903 39.27 38.79 20.76
N ASN A 904 39.10 38.45 19.48
CA ASN A 904 40.09 37.72 18.69
C ASN A 904 41.08 38.69 18.00
N MET A 905 42.01 39.21 18.79
CA MET A 905 42.90 40.30 18.39
C MET A 905 43.88 39.92 17.28
N ASP A 906 44.42 38.70 17.27
CA ASP A 906 45.41 38.26 16.29
C ASP A 906 44.82 38.25 14.87
N LYS A 907 43.60 37.71 14.73
CA LYS A 907 42.88 37.73 13.45
C LYS A 907 42.39 39.13 13.08
N ALA A 908 42.00 39.95 14.06
CA ALA A 908 41.61 41.34 13.81
C ALA A 908 42.77 42.16 13.22
N ILE A 909 44.00 41.95 13.69
CA ILE A 909 45.21 42.60 13.13
C ILE A 909 45.43 42.22 11.67
N GLU A 910 45.27 40.93 11.35
CA GLU A 910 45.39 40.43 9.98
C GLU A 910 44.34 41.08 9.06
N MET A 911 43.07 41.13 9.50
CA MET A 911 41.99 41.72 8.71
C MET A 911 42.14 43.25 8.56
N TYR A 912 42.58 43.97 9.59
CA TYR A 912 42.87 45.41 9.49
C TYR A 912 44.08 45.70 8.59
N SER A 913 45.03 44.77 8.49
CA SER A 913 46.16 44.87 7.56
C SER A 913 45.69 44.68 6.12
N ASN A 914 44.80 43.71 5.87
CA ASN A 914 44.17 43.51 4.56
C ASN A 914 43.29 44.71 4.13
N ALA A 915 42.76 45.47 5.09
CA ALA A 915 42.01 46.69 4.85
C ALA A 915 42.87 47.97 4.67
N ASP A 916 44.21 47.89 4.78
CA ASP A 916 45.15 49.02 4.83
C ASP A 916 44.92 50.03 5.99
N CYS A 917 44.18 49.62 7.03
CA CYS A 917 43.83 50.47 8.18
C CYS A 917 44.67 50.17 9.45
N HIS A 918 45.62 49.24 9.37
CA HIS A 918 46.47 48.79 10.49
C HIS A 918 47.29 49.91 11.14
N ARG A 919 47.54 51.02 10.42
CA ARG A 919 48.27 52.19 10.94
C ARG A 919 47.55 52.91 12.07
N PHE A 920 46.23 52.88 12.07
CA PHE A 920 45.40 53.64 13.02
C PHE A 920 44.61 52.69 13.94
N GLU A 921 44.00 51.64 13.39
CA GLU A 921 43.10 50.77 14.15
C GLU A 921 43.83 49.80 15.08
N VAL A 922 44.97 49.22 14.65
CA VAL A 922 45.71 48.27 15.49
C VAL A 922 46.33 48.95 16.73
N PRO A 923 46.96 50.13 16.63
CA PRO A 923 47.39 50.88 17.81
C PRO A 923 46.23 51.31 18.72
N ARG A 924 45.07 51.69 18.15
CA ARG A 924 43.86 52.02 18.93
C ARG A 924 43.40 50.81 19.74
N MET A 925 43.31 49.65 19.10
CA MET A 925 42.85 48.39 19.70
C MET A 925 43.78 47.92 20.83
N LEU A 926 45.10 48.00 20.62
CA LEU A 926 46.12 47.49 21.56
C LEU A 926 46.57 48.52 22.62
N LEU A 927 45.96 49.70 22.68
CA LEU A 927 46.37 50.79 23.59
C LEU A 927 46.39 50.35 25.07
N ASN A 928 45.42 49.53 25.48
CA ASN A 928 45.30 49.03 26.85
C ASN A 928 46.21 47.82 27.14
N ARG A 929 46.96 47.32 26.14
CA ARG A 929 47.83 46.14 26.23
C ARG A 929 49.22 46.43 25.67
N PRO A 930 50.08 47.11 26.45
CA PRO A 930 51.36 47.64 25.98
C PRO A 930 52.36 46.55 25.51
N ARG A 931 52.25 45.31 26.01
CA ARG A 931 53.14 44.20 25.59
C ARG A 931 52.84 43.70 24.18
N GLU A 932 51.57 43.52 23.84
CA GLU A 932 51.12 43.10 22.51
C GLU A 932 51.35 44.22 21.48
N LEU A 933 51.11 45.48 21.87
CA LEU A 933 51.43 46.65 21.06
C LEU A 933 52.93 46.74 20.75
N GLN A 934 53.81 46.48 21.72
CA GLN A 934 55.26 46.45 21.48
C GLN A 934 55.68 45.32 20.53
N GLY A 935 55.05 44.15 20.63
CA GLY A 935 55.26 43.04 19.70
C GLY A 935 54.88 43.41 18.26
N PHE A 936 53.70 44.01 18.08
CA PHE A 936 53.25 44.51 16.78
C PHE A 936 54.17 45.60 16.21
N LEU A 937 54.56 46.58 17.02
CA LEU A 937 55.46 47.68 16.63
C LEU A 937 56.87 47.19 16.25
N ALA A 938 57.35 46.11 16.86
CA ALA A 938 58.66 45.52 16.56
C ALA A 938 58.66 44.70 15.27
N ASN A 939 57.55 44.04 14.96
CA ASN A 939 57.41 43.14 13.81
C ASN A 939 56.90 43.85 12.53
N SER A 940 56.38 45.08 12.63
CA SER A 940 55.88 45.83 11.47
C SER A 940 57.02 46.51 10.68
N ASP A 941 57.05 46.32 9.36
CA ASP A 941 58.02 46.98 8.47
C ASP A 941 57.65 48.40 8.01
N ASP A 942 56.45 48.89 8.35
CA ASP A 942 55.97 50.20 7.90
C ASP A 942 56.73 51.37 8.59
N PRO A 943 57.35 52.29 7.81
CA PRO A 943 58.13 53.40 8.36
C PRO A 943 57.33 54.36 9.25
N VAL A 944 56.01 54.48 9.05
CA VAL A 944 55.13 55.34 9.87
C VAL A 944 54.91 54.73 11.25
N ILE A 945 54.73 53.41 11.30
CA ILE A 945 54.54 52.64 12.54
C ILE A 945 55.86 52.57 13.33
N LYS A 946 57.02 52.44 12.65
CA LYS A 946 58.35 52.54 13.29
C LYS A 946 58.58 53.92 13.93
N LYS A 947 58.07 55.01 13.33
CA LYS A 947 58.12 56.36 13.93
C LYS A 947 57.32 56.45 15.22
N LEU A 948 56.11 55.86 15.24
CA LEU A 948 55.26 55.74 16.44
C LEU A 948 55.94 54.87 17.52
N ALA A 949 56.63 53.79 17.13
CA ALA A 949 57.41 52.96 18.05
C ALA A 949 58.55 53.74 18.71
N CYS A 950 59.24 54.62 17.97
CA CYS A 950 60.27 55.50 18.52
C CYS A 950 59.70 56.54 19.51
N SER A 951 58.50 57.07 19.27
CA SER A 951 57.85 58.00 20.21
C SER A 951 57.36 57.30 21.49
N VAL A 952 56.80 56.09 21.40
CA VAL A 952 56.36 55.33 22.58
C VAL A 952 57.56 54.87 23.43
N ARG A 953 58.68 54.48 22.81
CA ARG A 953 59.94 54.18 23.52
C ARG A 953 60.55 55.40 24.25
N ARG A 954 60.24 56.62 23.82
CA ARG A 954 60.69 57.87 24.48
C ARG A 954 59.80 58.29 25.65
N VAL A 955 58.57 57.81 25.74
CA VAL A 955 57.62 58.12 26.84
C VAL A 955 57.72 57.10 27.99
N ASN A 956 58.17 55.87 27.71
CA ASN A 956 58.41 54.82 28.71
C ASN A 956 59.86 54.79 29.26
N ARG A 957 60.71 55.73 28.86
CA ARG A 957 61.97 56.07 29.53
C ARG A 957 61.77 57.40 30.24
#